data_AF-A0A095A5H6-F1
#
_entry.id   AF-A0A095A5H6-F1
#
_cell.length_a   1.000
_cell.length_b   1.000
_cell.length_c   1.000
_cell.angle_alpha   90.00
_cell.angle_beta   90.00
_cell.angle_gamma   90.00
#
_symmetry.space_group_name_H-M   'P 1'
#
loop_
_entity.id
_entity.type
_entity.pdbx_description
1 polymer ?
#
loop_
_entity_poly.entity_id
_entity_poly.type
_entity_poly.pdbx_seq_one_letter_code
_entity_poly.pdbx_strand_id
1 'polypeptide(L)'
;RLSFIKINNCFDSGLEIITPNGPIKVTNCTISKCLGRGLGLTIFNSDSTDPVTIGTENSKSFYNNPSTFPPEQHSLFPLPQPSSGHILFNSKLSNEFARSPLSEYPFKNEEILFGFIAMCSSEKVINVLDRVLVQFKYSSWLNGIHSCTKVFRSIIPGRRLAWRFLAVNLYYDPLVENFIQLYNGVNQTANQMITVITQDTLSMNENYLANKHYTFVTSPIHDEFSVYVHTSSVSDDKYGFIAEIISLPLSVGRKQQEMNRFIKHEIDTCEFHHNQEGGLRITSIGEFGPDIHLSNLRLEENGLVMLNLTGPSAIELYLTNSRNLVIQNSYIAKHSGDIINMVLLANQLTNGIQANLTNNVIVRNKLGSVLQAHGNHFNAIQVLRNYIAHNDCGYRTMIHINGVLSQPFANNFIYDNRADILLKCEGNENLNQYSIYQKNGFYNNQALNITKRTTIFCKNSKNIFRYNYFRNILNDYELVTGNQSIISVLPIQSGFQCPTSPYTSCPQGWKLRLEYDACICYRPDQIDAQYNWWGDTSSSSSSSSSSSSSLPTVSSLSNNQLLLMNSVKSTNITIHNENHNQITSQNFAQNRIYDHQDDLYLIKVNYANSYLSNSSTLGQGIYCPPNWDFYEFNCFYYFGAPMTHQEANDFCLSEVDGILATSQDRTDWLGKMLGEWQHNYDWINRYTWVTRAWVDSDAQFPTHCTVIRNGWLEPYPCNKKIGFFCQKISASKTLLKQNVYPVCLIGCKNEE
;
A
#
# COMPACT_ATOMS: atom_id res chain seq x y z
N ARG A 1 23.26 -6.48 -13.90
CA ARG A 1 22.79 -5.12 -14.26
C ARG A 1 22.31 -5.18 -15.71
N LEU A 2 21.10 -4.70 -15.97
CA LEU A 2 20.49 -4.60 -17.29
C LEU A 2 20.25 -3.12 -17.58
N SER A 3 20.71 -2.63 -18.73
CA SER A 3 20.53 -1.21 -19.06
C SER A 3 20.39 -0.99 -20.56
N PHE A 4 19.60 0.01 -20.97
CA PHE A 4 19.42 0.39 -22.38
C PHE A 4 18.86 -0.74 -23.25
N ILE A 5 17.92 -1.51 -22.70
CA ILE A 5 17.29 -2.64 -23.41
C ILE A 5 15.91 -2.21 -23.90
N LYS A 6 15.60 -2.53 -25.16
CA LYS A 6 14.28 -2.32 -25.76
C LYS A 6 13.69 -3.66 -26.17
N ILE A 7 12.53 -4.01 -25.62
CA ILE A 7 11.80 -5.25 -25.90
C ILE A 7 10.39 -4.88 -26.36
N ASN A 8 9.94 -5.50 -27.45
CA ASN A 8 8.62 -5.25 -28.01
C ASN A 8 7.96 -6.49 -28.61
N ASN A 9 6.62 -6.51 -28.64
CA ASN A 9 5.83 -7.54 -29.31
C ASN A 9 6.14 -8.97 -28.83
N CYS A 10 6.14 -9.18 -27.52
CA CYS A 10 6.42 -10.51 -26.93
C CYS A 10 5.15 -11.37 -26.86
N PHE A 11 5.30 -12.67 -27.11
CA PHE A 11 4.23 -13.65 -26.92
C PHE A 11 3.97 -13.96 -25.43
N ASP A 12 4.94 -13.72 -24.57
CA ASP A 12 4.83 -13.84 -23.10
C ASP A 12 5.30 -12.51 -22.47
N SER A 13 5.82 -12.56 -21.24
CA SER A 13 6.38 -11.41 -20.53
C SER A 13 7.69 -10.93 -21.17
N GLY A 14 7.96 -9.63 -21.10
CA GLY A 14 9.14 -9.04 -21.72
C GLY A 14 10.45 -9.46 -21.04
N LEU A 15 10.50 -9.38 -19.71
CA LEU A 15 11.61 -9.89 -18.90
C LEU A 15 11.06 -10.66 -17.70
N GLU A 16 11.41 -11.94 -17.56
CA GLU A 16 11.19 -12.71 -16.32
C GLU A 16 12.56 -12.99 -15.70
N ILE A 17 12.81 -12.50 -14.48
CA ILE A 17 14.09 -12.64 -13.78
C ILE A 17 13.88 -13.44 -12.50
N ILE A 18 14.74 -14.44 -12.30
CA ILE A 18 14.76 -15.25 -11.08
C ILE A 18 16.10 -15.04 -10.38
N THR A 19 16.09 -14.66 -9.10
CA THR A 19 17.31 -14.49 -8.32
C THR A 19 17.20 -15.15 -6.95
N PRO A 20 18.15 -16.02 -6.58
CA PRO A 20 18.17 -16.62 -5.24
C PRO A 20 18.92 -15.79 -4.19
N ASN A 21 19.87 -14.92 -4.59
CA ASN A 21 20.70 -14.13 -3.65
C ASN A 21 21.48 -12.94 -4.30
N GLY A 22 21.15 -12.53 -5.52
CA GLY A 22 21.94 -11.51 -6.26
C GLY A 22 21.20 -10.17 -6.43
N PRO A 23 21.85 -9.00 -6.22
CA PRO A 23 21.23 -7.71 -6.45
C PRO A 23 20.93 -7.50 -7.94
N ILE A 24 19.81 -6.85 -8.22
CA ILE A 24 19.34 -6.60 -9.59
C ILE A 24 19.25 -5.10 -9.79
N LYS A 25 19.78 -4.63 -10.90
CA LYS A 25 19.66 -3.24 -11.32
C LYS A 25 19.21 -3.21 -12.77
N VAL A 26 18.01 -2.72 -13.02
CA VAL A 26 17.40 -2.53 -14.35
C VAL A 26 17.21 -1.04 -14.56
N THR A 27 17.84 -0.46 -15.59
CA THR A 27 17.80 0.99 -15.79
C THR A 27 17.69 1.39 -17.26
N ASN A 28 16.91 2.42 -17.61
CA ASN A 28 16.77 2.88 -18.99
C ASN A 28 16.29 1.78 -19.95
N CYS A 29 15.32 0.98 -19.52
CA CYS A 29 14.74 -0.07 -20.36
C CYS A 29 13.33 0.32 -20.82
N THR A 30 12.96 -0.09 -22.03
CA THR A 30 11.62 0.11 -22.59
C THR A 30 11.03 -1.22 -23.00
N ILE A 31 9.91 -1.60 -22.40
CA ILE A 31 9.23 -2.87 -22.67
C ILE A 31 7.80 -2.59 -23.08
N SER A 32 7.40 -3.09 -24.23
CA SER A 32 6.10 -2.72 -24.80
C SER A 32 5.40 -3.80 -25.59
N LYS A 33 4.06 -3.76 -25.63
CA LYS A 33 3.23 -4.65 -26.48
C LYS A 33 3.46 -6.14 -26.21
N CYS A 34 3.74 -6.51 -24.96
CA CYS A 34 3.84 -7.92 -24.55
C CYS A 34 2.46 -8.48 -24.24
N LEU A 35 2.19 -9.74 -24.63
CA LEU A 35 0.97 -10.44 -24.18
C LEU A 35 1.06 -10.79 -22.69
N GLY A 36 2.27 -10.98 -22.15
CA GLY A 36 2.50 -11.10 -20.71
C GLY A 36 2.74 -9.73 -20.05
N ARG A 37 3.55 -9.73 -19.00
CA ARG A 37 3.92 -8.53 -18.23
C ARG A 37 5.12 -7.83 -18.85
N GLY A 38 5.33 -6.57 -18.49
CA GLY A 38 6.58 -5.88 -18.82
C GLY A 38 7.80 -6.55 -18.18
N LEU A 39 7.82 -6.61 -16.85
CA LEU A 39 8.89 -7.25 -16.08
C LEU A 39 8.33 -8.04 -14.90
N GLY A 40 8.73 -9.31 -14.77
CA GLY A 40 8.56 -10.13 -13.59
C GLY A 40 9.90 -10.38 -12.90
N LEU A 41 9.90 -10.29 -11.57
CA LEU A 41 11.03 -10.58 -10.73
C LEU A 41 10.59 -11.51 -9.59
N THR A 42 11.12 -12.73 -9.58
CA THR A 42 10.88 -13.69 -8.50
C THR A 42 12.16 -13.91 -7.70
N ILE A 43 12.06 -13.74 -6.39
CA ILE A 43 13.16 -13.78 -5.44
C ILE A 43 12.92 -14.90 -4.42
N PHE A 44 13.87 -15.84 -4.35
CA PHE A 44 13.83 -16.98 -3.43
C PHE A 44 14.92 -16.83 -2.36
N ASN A 45 14.72 -15.91 -1.42
CA ASN A 45 15.70 -15.62 -0.38
C ASN A 45 15.43 -16.45 0.87
N SER A 46 16.33 -17.34 1.25
CA SER A 46 16.24 -18.06 2.52
C SER A 46 17.64 -18.37 3.02
N ASP A 47 18.01 -17.69 4.11
CA ASP A 47 19.02 -18.18 5.04
C ASP A 47 18.31 -18.28 6.40
N SER A 48 18.17 -19.52 6.87
CA SER A 48 17.32 -19.85 8.02
C SER A 48 17.89 -19.27 9.33
N THR A 49 17.10 -18.43 9.97
CA THR A 49 17.26 -17.95 11.35
C THR A 49 16.59 -18.85 12.38
N ASP A 50 15.96 -19.95 11.96
CA ASP A 50 15.29 -20.85 12.89
C ASP A 50 16.32 -21.36 13.92
N PRO A 51 16.12 -21.17 15.23
CA PRO A 51 17.03 -21.70 16.25
C PRO A 51 17.24 -23.21 16.15
N VAL A 52 16.28 -23.96 15.57
CA VAL A 52 16.42 -25.40 15.27
C VAL A 52 17.45 -25.66 14.16
N THR A 53 17.64 -24.70 13.25
CA THR A 53 18.64 -24.72 12.17
C THR A 53 19.99 -24.10 12.56
N ILE A 54 20.03 -23.28 13.62
CA ILE A 54 21.23 -22.59 14.08
C ILE A 54 22.11 -23.49 14.98
N GLY A 55 21.53 -24.54 15.57
CA GLY A 55 22.21 -25.43 16.52
C GLY A 55 22.21 -24.84 17.94
N THR A 56 22.13 -25.70 18.95
CA THR A 56 22.08 -25.30 20.36
C THR A 56 23.41 -24.70 20.84
N GLU A 57 23.36 -23.41 21.19
CA GLU A 57 23.94 -22.76 22.37
C GLU A 57 25.32 -23.20 22.93
N ASN A 58 26.32 -23.50 22.10
CA ASN A 58 27.73 -23.45 22.55
C ASN A 58 28.56 -22.34 21.87
N SER A 59 27.93 -21.46 21.07
CA SER A 59 28.60 -20.33 20.40
C SER A 59 28.16 -18.94 20.89
N LYS A 60 27.46 -18.86 22.03
CA LYS A 60 27.06 -17.58 22.67
C LYS A 60 28.19 -16.88 23.44
N SER A 61 29.46 -17.28 23.31
CA SER A 61 30.57 -16.64 24.01
C SER A 61 31.12 -15.36 23.34
N PHE A 62 30.57 -14.91 22.20
CA PHE A 62 31.10 -13.75 21.47
C PHE A 62 30.24 -12.47 21.47
N TYR A 63 29.14 -12.42 22.23
CA TYR A 63 28.30 -11.21 22.37
C TYR A 63 28.48 -10.47 23.70
N ASN A 64 29.69 -10.51 24.29
CA ASN A 64 30.05 -9.58 25.37
C ASN A 64 31.25 -8.74 24.92
N ASN A 65 30.95 -7.68 24.17
CA ASN A 65 31.68 -6.42 24.22
C ASN A 65 30.87 -5.35 23.44
N PRO A 66 29.90 -4.69 24.10
CA PRO A 66 29.53 -3.35 23.65
C PRO A 66 30.73 -2.45 23.94
N SER A 67 31.28 -1.85 22.90
CA SER A 67 32.17 -0.70 23.00
C SER A 67 31.54 0.34 23.93
N THR A 68 32.25 0.62 25.00
CA THR A 68 31.95 1.59 26.05
C THR A 68 31.79 3.00 25.47
N PHE A 69 30.56 3.49 25.39
CA PHE A 69 30.29 4.93 25.52
C PHE A 69 29.91 5.21 26.99
N PRO A 70 30.32 6.37 27.55
CA PRO A 70 30.16 6.64 28.97
C PRO A 70 28.68 6.87 29.33
N PRO A 71 28.28 6.62 30.59
CA PRO A 71 26.89 6.64 31.01
C PRO A 71 26.41 8.07 31.23
N GLU A 72 25.36 8.49 30.51
CA GLU A 72 24.52 9.62 30.94
C GLU A 72 23.42 9.13 31.89
N GLN A 73 23.16 9.97 32.87
CA GLN A 73 22.46 9.68 34.12
C GLN A 73 20.93 9.62 33.97
N HIS A 74 20.36 8.59 34.59
CA HIS A 74 19.04 8.48 35.24
C HIS A 74 17.78 9.05 34.54
N SER A 75 16.93 8.12 34.06
CA SER A 75 15.47 8.23 34.17
C SER A 75 14.92 7.00 34.90
N LEU A 76 14.21 7.25 36.01
CA LEU A 76 13.67 6.28 36.98
C LEU A 76 12.31 5.69 36.55
N PHE A 77 12.16 5.30 35.29
CA PHE A 77 10.97 4.56 34.85
C PHE A 77 11.38 3.24 34.20
N PRO A 78 10.91 2.08 34.70
CA PRO A 78 11.15 0.83 34.03
C PRO A 78 10.44 0.86 32.66
N LEU A 79 11.17 0.48 31.61
CA LEU A 79 10.59 0.18 30.30
C LEU A 79 9.50 -0.89 30.50
N PRO A 80 8.25 -0.69 30.03
CA PRO A 80 7.20 -1.66 30.20
C PRO A 80 7.52 -2.91 29.39
N GLN A 81 7.81 -4.01 30.08
CA GLN A 81 7.76 -5.35 29.47
C GLN A 81 6.30 -5.69 29.16
N PRO A 82 5.97 -6.15 27.95
CA PRO A 82 4.64 -6.70 27.70
C PRO A 82 4.48 -7.98 28.51
N SER A 83 3.44 -8.01 29.35
CA SER A 83 3.08 -9.15 30.19
C SER A 83 2.76 -10.38 29.33
N SER A 84 3.44 -11.47 29.63
CA SER A 84 3.07 -12.81 29.18
C SER A 84 1.73 -13.21 29.81
N GLY A 85 0.66 -13.26 29.03
CA GLY A 85 -0.67 -13.67 29.49
C GLY A 85 -1.60 -14.10 28.35
N HIS A 86 -1.70 -15.42 28.17
CA HIS A 86 -2.77 -16.23 27.57
C HIS A 86 -3.78 -15.66 26.53
N ILE A 87 -3.64 -16.18 25.31
CA ILE A 87 -4.65 -16.84 24.43
C ILE A 87 -6.12 -16.37 24.55
N LEU A 88 -6.65 -15.73 23.49
CA LEU A 88 -7.95 -16.03 22.84
C LEU A 88 -8.06 -15.28 21.48
N PHE A 89 -8.12 -16.09 20.42
CA PHE A 89 -8.54 -15.97 19.01
C PHE A 89 -8.35 -14.71 18.11
N ASN A 90 -7.97 -15.05 16.87
CA ASN A 90 -7.87 -14.29 15.59
C ASN A 90 -6.67 -13.37 15.30
N SER A 91 -5.63 -13.32 16.14
CA SER A 91 -4.39 -12.59 15.84
C SER A 91 -3.14 -13.45 15.61
N LYS A 92 -3.21 -14.78 15.82
CA LYS A 92 -2.07 -15.68 15.57
C LYS A 92 -1.81 -15.95 14.08
N LEU A 93 -2.80 -15.78 13.21
CA LEU A 93 -2.70 -16.10 11.79
C LEU A 93 -1.69 -15.20 11.04
N SER A 94 -1.60 -13.91 11.36
CA SER A 94 -0.83 -12.94 10.57
C SER A 94 0.70 -13.05 10.68
N ASN A 95 1.21 -13.62 11.79
CA ASN A 95 2.64 -13.90 11.98
C ASN A 95 3.11 -15.12 11.20
N GLU A 96 2.21 -16.09 10.93
CA GLU A 96 2.56 -17.36 10.31
C GLU A 96 2.57 -17.27 8.78
N PHE A 97 1.76 -16.38 8.19
CA PHE A 97 1.75 -16.17 6.73
C PHE A 97 3.07 -15.65 6.16
N ALA A 98 3.89 -14.93 6.93
CA ALA A 98 5.19 -14.44 6.47
C ALA A 98 6.22 -15.56 6.19
N ARG A 99 5.91 -16.80 6.58
CA ARG A 99 6.72 -17.99 6.30
C ARG A 99 6.03 -18.99 5.36
N SER A 100 4.78 -18.71 4.98
CA SER A 100 4.02 -19.56 4.07
C SER A 100 4.65 -19.55 2.68
N PRO A 101 4.66 -20.69 1.97
CA PRO A 101 4.99 -20.72 0.56
C PRO A 101 3.94 -19.97 -0.27
N LEU A 102 4.27 -19.64 -1.52
CA LEU A 102 3.25 -19.26 -2.50
C LEU A 102 2.25 -20.40 -2.68
N SER A 103 0.98 -20.02 -2.85
CA SER A 103 -0.14 -20.93 -3.11
C SER A 103 -0.21 -21.41 -4.55
N GLU A 104 0.64 -20.88 -5.45
CA GLU A 104 0.67 -21.22 -6.86
C GLU A 104 2.11 -21.29 -7.37
N TYR A 105 2.32 -22.08 -8.41
CA TYR A 105 3.61 -22.13 -9.10
C TYR A 105 3.82 -20.81 -9.89
N PRO A 106 4.94 -20.08 -9.67
CA PRO A 106 5.06 -18.69 -10.12
C PRO A 106 5.41 -18.51 -11.61
N PHE A 107 5.81 -19.56 -12.33
CA PHE A 107 6.34 -19.49 -13.69
C PHE A 107 5.44 -20.19 -14.72
N LYS A 108 5.24 -19.53 -15.86
CA LYS A 108 4.47 -20.06 -17.00
C LYS A 108 5.41 -20.68 -18.01
N ASN A 109 4.96 -21.74 -18.69
CA ASN A 109 5.63 -22.36 -19.86
C ASN A 109 7.07 -22.92 -19.69
N GLU A 110 7.77 -22.72 -18.56
CA GLU A 110 9.15 -23.20 -18.36
C GLU A 110 9.18 -24.56 -17.61
N GLU A 111 9.63 -25.63 -18.29
CA GLU A 111 9.81 -26.95 -17.66
C GLU A 111 11.14 -27.09 -16.89
N ILE A 112 12.17 -26.33 -17.30
CA ILE A 112 13.52 -26.37 -16.73
C ILE A 112 13.98 -24.95 -16.43
N LEU A 113 14.18 -24.63 -15.15
CA LEU A 113 14.75 -23.35 -14.73
C LEU A 113 16.25 -23.50 -14.49
N PHE A 114 17.05 -22.57 -15.01
CA PHE A 114 18.48 -22.55 -14.75
C PHE A 114 18.75 -22.27 -13.26
N GLY A 115 19.63 -23.08 -12.66
CA GLY A 115 19.96 -22.99 -11.23
C GLY A 115 19.05 -23.79 -10.31
N PHE A 116 18.02 -24.45 -10.84
CA PHE A 116 17.14 -25.37 -10.11
C PHE A 116 17.41 -26.81 -10.50
N ILE A 117 17.18 -27.73 -9.57
CA ILE A 117 17.18 -29.16 -9.84
C ILE A 117 15.75 -29.59 -10.12
N ALA A 118 15.47 -30.04 -11.35
CA ALA A 118 14.19 -30.65 -11.66
C ALA A 118 14.04 -31.98 -10.92
N MET A 119 12.90 -32.20 -10.25
CA MET A 119 12.66 -33.41 -9.45
C MET A 119 12.74 -34.69 -10.28
N CYS A 120 12.30 -34.65 -11.54
CA CYS A 120 12.30 -35.76 -12.48
C CYS A 120 13.54 -35.82 -13.39
N SER A 121 14.61 -35.08 -13.08
CA SER A 121 15.87 -35.17 -13.81
C SER A 121 16.60 -36.50 -13.57
N SER A 122 17.54 -36.84 -14.47
CA SER A 122 18.24 -38.13 -14.47
C SER A 122 19.15 -38.37 -13.25
N GLU A 123 19.64 -37.32 -12.59
CA GLU A 123 20.53 -37.48 -11.44
C GLU A 123 19.75 -37.99 -10.22
N LYS A 124 19.97 -39.25 -9.84
CA LYS A 124 19.27 -39.86 -8.70
C LYS A 124 19.73 -39.33 -7.34
N VAL A 125 21.01 -39.01 -7.21
CA VAL A 125 21.63 -38.58 -5.94
C VAL A 125 22.26 -37.20 -6.12
N ILE A 126 21.88 -36.25 -5.27
CA ILE A 126 22.37 -34.88 -5.25
C ILE A 126 23.12 -34.63 -3.93
N ASN A 127 24.35 -34.14 -4.03
CA ASN A 127 25.13 -33.73 -2.88
C ASN A 127 24.81 -32.28 -2.49
N VAL A 128 24.41 -32.06 -1.25
CA VAL A 128 24.01 -30.76 -0.69
C VAL A 128 25.09 -30.26 0.25
N LEU A 129 25.69 -29.12 -0.06
CA LEU A 129 26.62 -28.45 0.85
C LEU A 129 25.87 -27.63 1.90
N ASP A 130 25.14 -26.62 1.43
CA ASP A 130 24.42 -25.65 2.28
C ASP A 130 22.97 -25.52 1.84
N ARG A 131 22.72 -25.22 0.55
CA ARG A 131 21.37 -25.02 0.02
C ARG A 131 21.29 -25.43 -1.44
N VAL A 132 20.19 -26.07 -1.82
CA VAL A 132 19.83 -26.42 -3.20
C VAL A 132 18.36 -26.09 -3.43
N LEU A 133 18.01 -25.57 -4.60
CA LEU A 133 16.64 -25.35 -5.02
C LEU A 133 16.16 -26.50 -5.92
N VAL A 134 14.98 -27.02 -5.62
CA VAL A 134 14.33 -28.12 -6.32
C VAL A 134 13.02 -27.63 -6.90
N GLN A 135 12.74 -28.01 -8.14
CA GLN A 135 11.49 -27.66 -8.80
C GLN A 135 10.76 -28.89 -9.32
N PHE A 136 9.44 -28.80 -9.35
CA PHE A 136 8.58 -29.73 -10.05
C PHE A 136 7.39 -28.96 -10.61
N LYS A 137 7.10 -29.16 -11.89
CA LYS A 137 5.95 -28.58 -12.57
C LYS A 137 5.15 -29.72 -13.19
N TYR A 138 3.82 -29.64 -13.11
CA TYR A 138 2.96 -30.59 -13.80
C TYR A 138 3.13 -30.40 -15.32
N SER A 139 3.24 -31.51 -16.05
CA SER A 139 3.35 -31.50 -17.51
C SER A 139 2.01 -31.83 -18.16
N SER A 140 1.74 -31.18 -19.30
CA SER A 140 0.59 -31.44 -20.15
C SER A 140 0.83 -32.53 -21.20
N TRP A 141 2.02 -33.14 -21.25
CA TRP A 141 2.35 -34.09 -22.31
C TRP A 141 1.48 -35.36 -22.16
N LEU A 142 0.71 -35.66 -23.22
CA LEU A 142 -0.15 -36.84 -23.39
C LEU A 142 0.43 -38.12 -22.73
N ASN A 143 -0.29 -38.61 -21.71
CA ASN A 143 -0.19 -39.92 -21.04
C ASN A 143 1.04 -40.20 -20.19
N GLY A 144 1.22 -39.47 -19.08
CA GLY A 144 2.19 -39.87 -18.06
C GLY A 144 1.72 -39.55 -16.65
N ILE A 145 1.37 -40.57 -15.87
CA ILE A 145 1.57 -40.48 -14.42
C ILE A 145 3.08 -40.29 -14.21
N HIS A 146 3.47 -39.19 -13.58
CA HIS A 146 4.86 -38.89 -13.30
C HIS A 146 5.21 -39.35 -11.88
N SER A 147 6.10 -40.33 -11.82
CA SER A 147 6.64 -40.89 -10.58
C SER A 147 8.15 -40.70 -10.54
N CYS A 148 8.63 -39.84 -9.65
CA CYS A 148 10.03 -39.43 -9.61
C CYS A 148 10.59 -39.54 -8.18
N THR A 149 11.73 -40.22 -8.05
CA THR A 149 12.46 -40.33 -6.79
C THR A 149 13.81 -39.64 -6.92
N LYS A 150 14.15 -38.80 -5.94
CA LYS A 150 15.47 -38.16 -5.85
C LYS A 150 15.96 -38.19 -4.41
N VAL A 151 17.26 -38.45 -4.26
CA VAL A 151 17.93 -38.58 -2.97
C VAL A 151 18.90 -37.43 -2.81
N PHE A 152 18.86 -36.77 -1.65
CA PHE A 152 19.74 -35.68 -1.30
C PHE A 152 20.63 -36.13 -0.15
N ARG A 153 21.94 -35.91 -0.27
CA ARG A 153 22.93 -36.30 0.74
C ARG A 153 23.74 -35.09 1.14
N SER A 154 23.89 -34.84 2.44
CA SER A 154 24.80 -33.80 2.92
C SER A 154 26.25 -34.14 2.56
N ILE A 155 27.00 -33.17 2.05
CA ILE A 155 28.45 -33.32 1.80
C ILE A 155 29.21 -33.49 3.12
N ILE A 156 28.70 -32.89 4.19
CA ILE A 156 29.29 -32.96 5.53
C ILE A 156 28.53 -34.05 6.30
N PRO A 157 29.19 -35.20 6.60
CA PRO A 157 28.54 -36.32 7.26
C PRO A 157 27.96 -35.90 8.62
N GLY A 158 26.79 -36.47 8.94
CA GLY A 158 26.09 -36.20 10.20
C GLY A 158 25.35 -34.86 10.28
N ARG A 159 25.38 -34.02 9.23
CA ARG A 159 24.45 -32.88 9.13
C ARG A 159 23.09 -33.35 8.66
N ARG A 160 22.05 -32.85 9.34
CA ARG A 160 20.66 -33.11 8.97
C ARG A 160 20.31 -32.32 7.72
N LEU A 161 19.30 -32.77 6.99
CA LEU A 161 18.74 -32.03 5.86
C LEU A 161 17.33 -31.57 6.20
N ALA A 162 16.99 -30.35 5.78
CA ALA A 162 15.64 -29.80 5.88
C ALA A 162 15.08 -29.53 4.49
N TRP A 163 13.85 -29.99 4.25
CA TRP A 163 13.04 -29.67 3.09
C TRP A 163 12.04 -28.58 3.45
N ARG A 164 11.99 -27.50 2.68
CA ARG A 164 11.04 -26.41 2.88
C ARG A 164 10.41 -25.99 1.57
N PHE A 165 9.09 -25.82 1.55
CA PHE A 165 8.40 -25.27 0.39
C PHE A 165 8.55 -23.74 0.31
N LEU A 166 8.83 -23.24 -0.88
CA LEU A 166 8.80 -21.83 -1.25
C LEU A 166 7.57 -21.50 -2.11
N ALA A 167 7.11 -22.46 -2.91
CA ALA A 167 5.83 -22.45 -3.62
C ALA A 167 5.28 -23.88 -3.65
N VAL A 168 3.99 -24.08 -3.41
CA VAL A 168 3.38 -25.41 -3.48
C VAL A 168 1.90 -25.32 -3.82
N ASN A 169 1.49 -26.06 -4.85
CA ASN A 169 0.11 -26.26 -5.23
C ASN A 169 -0.04 -27.63 -5.88
N LEU A 170 -0.76 -28.55 -5.23
CA LEU A 170 -0.95 -29.90 -5.76
C LEU A 170 -2.32 -29.99 -6.42
N TYR A 171 -2.38 -30.65 -7.58
CA TYR A 171 -3.66 -30.88 -8.22
C TYR A 171 -4.44 -31.93 -7.41
N TYR A 172 -5.75 -31.74 -7.26
CA TYR A 172 -6.63 -32.79 -6.76
C TYR A 172 -7.22 -33.53 -7.95
N ASP A 173 -6.82 -34.77 -8.14
CA ASP A 173 -7.40 -35.67 -9.14
C ASP A 173 -8.22 -36.75 -8.41
N PRO A 174 -9.52 -36.93 -8.73
CA PRO A 174 -10.38 -37.90 -8.07
C PRO A 174 -10.04 -39.36 -8.42
N LEU A 175 -9.24 -39.62 -9.46
CA LEU A 175 -8.88 -40.95 -9.95
C LEU A 175 -7.45 -41.34 -9.59
N VAL A 176 -6.54 -40.37 -9.53
CA VAL A 176 -5.12 -40.59 -9.26
C VAL A 176 -4.67 -39.74 -8.09
N GLU A 177 -4.24 -40.37 -7.00
CA GLU A 177 -3.77 -39.62 -5.85
C GLU A 177 -2.44 -38.92 -6.15
N ASN A 178 -2.44 -37.59 -6.05
CA ASN A 178 -1.25 -36.76 -6.21
C ASN A 178 -0.62 -36.51 -4.84
N PHE A 179 0.65 -36.89 -4.67
CA PHE A 179 1.32 -36.78 -3.39
C PHE A 179 2.83 -36.58 -3.49
N ILE A 180 3.40 -36.07 -2.39
CA ILE A 180 4.83 -36.00 -2.13
C ILE A 180 5.12 -36.76 -0.85
N GLN A 181 5.96 -37.79 -0.93
CA GLN A 181 6.41 -38.59 0.21
C GLN A 181 7.87 -38.25 0.54
N LEU A 182 8.13 -38.01 1.82
CA LEU A 182 9.45 -37.63 2.33
C LEU A 182 9.98 -38.75 3.24
N TYR A 183 11.24 -39.15 3.08
CA TYR A 183 11.85 -40.27 3.81
C TYR A 183 13.23 -39.91 4.40
N ASN A 184 13.56 -40.55 5.51
CA ASN A 184 14.88 -40.60 6.12
C ASN A 184 15.76 -41.65 5.43
N GLY A 185 16.90 -41.25 4.88
CA GLY A 185 17.78 -42.17 4.18
C GLY A 185 17.29 -42.55 2.77
N VAL A 186 18.04 -43.44 2.11
CA VAL A 186 17.73 -43.89 0.74
C VAL A 186 16.54 -44.85 0.66
N ASN A 187 16.25 -45.62 1.71
CA ASN A 187 15.27 -46.69 1.62
C ASN A 187 13.83 -46.17 1.85
N GLN A 188 12.95 -46.41 0.88
CA GLN A 188 11.56 -45.96 0.92
C GLN A 188 10.68 -46.95 1.71
N THR A 189 10.98 -47.14 2.99
CA THR A 189 10.22 -48.02 3.89
C THR A 189 9.28 -47.20 4.77
N ALA A 190 8.17 -47.80 5.21
CA ALA A 190 7.20 -47.15 6.10
C ALA A 190 7.84 -46.62 7.40
N ASN A 191 8.84 -47.32 7.93
CA ASN A 191 9.56 -46.92 9.16
C ASN A 191 10.46 -45.69 8.98
N GLN A 192 10.82 -45.37 7.74
CA GLN A 192 11.67 -44.22 7.41
C GLN A 192 10.87 -43.03 6.88
N MET A 193 9.56 -43.16 6.70
CA MET A 193 8.70 -42.09 6.22
C MET A 193 8.59 -40.97 7.25
N ILE A 194 8.81 -39.73 6.81
CA ILE A 194 8.66 -38.51 7.60
C ILE A 194 7.22 -38.03 7.49
N THR A 195 6.69 -37.92 6.27
CA THR A 195 5.33 -37.46 6.00
C THR A 195 4.87 -37.80 4.58
N VAL A 196 3.55 -37.68 4.36
CA VAL A 196 2.89 -37.69 3.04
C VAL A 196 2.14 -36.38 2.89
N ILE A 197 2.42 -35.65 1.83
CA ILE A 197 1.80 -34.37 1.52
C ILE A 197 0.88 -34.55 0.32
N THR A 198 -0.40 -34.31 0.52
CA THR A 198 -1.47 -34.31 -0.51
C THR A 198 -2.17 -32.95 -0.54
N GLN A 199 -3.02 -32.71 -1.54
CA GLN A 199 -3.79 -31.47 -1.60
C GLN A 199 -4.65 -31.26 -0.34
N ASP A 200 -5.24 -32.34 0.20
CA ASP A 200 -6.05 -32.27 1.42
C ASP A 200 -5.21 -31.86 2.64
N THR A 201 -3.96 -32.34 2.74
CA THR A 201 -3.04 -31.93 3.81
C THR A 201 -2.63 -30.47 3.71
N LEU A 202 -2.61 -29.90 2.50
CA LEU A 202 -2.32 -28.49 2.26
C LEU A 202 -3.56 -27.60 2.49
N SER A 203 -4.77 -28.14 2.24
CA SER A 203 -6.03 -27.40 2.38
C SER A 203 -6.70 -27.50 3.75
N MET A 204 -6.19 -28.31 4.69
CA MET A 204 -6.77 -28.39 6.05
C MET A 204 -6.65 -27.04 6.78
N ASN A 205 -7.81 -26.44 7.07
CA ASN A 205 -8.03 -25.10 7.63
C ASN A 205 -7.25 -24.77 8.92
N GLU A 206 -6.53 -23.64 8.86
CA GLU A 206 -6.37 -22.48 9.79
C GLU A 206 -6.24 -22.65 11.33
N ASN A 207 -6.45 -23.83 11.93
CA ASN A 207 -6.44 -23.99 13.39
C ASN A 207 -5.16 -24.62 13.96
N TYR A 208 -4.30 -25.16 13.09
CA TYR A 208 -3.01 -25.75 13.47
C TYR A 208 -1.85 -24.96 12.85
N LEU A 209 -0.84 -24.67 13.67
CA LEU A 209 0.39 -23.92 13.36
C LEU A 209 0.87 -24.17 11.91
N ALA A 210 0.60 -23.23 11.00
CA ALA A 210 0.84 -23.40 9.56
C ALA A 210 2.31 -23.70 9.24
N ASN A 211 3.23 -23.20 10.09
CA ASN A 211 4.67 -23.40 9.94
C ASN A 211 5.14 -24.86 10.05
N LYS A 212 4.37 -25.76 10.71
CA LYS A 212 4.75 -27.19 10.80
C LYS A 212 4.44 -27.97 9.51
N HIS A 213 3.58 -27.45 8.63
CA HIS A 213 3.12 -28.17 7.44
C HIS A 213 4.02 -27.99 6.21
N TYR A 214 4.96 -27.03 6.23
CA TYR A 214 5.74 -26.68 5.04
C TYR A 214 7.24 -26.88 5.17
N THR A 215 7.72 -27.26 6.36
CA THR A 215 9.14 -27.53 6.65
C THR A 215 9.29 -28.89 7.33
N PHE A 216 10.13 -29.75 6.77
CA PHE A 216 10.37 -31.12 7.23
C PHE A 216 11.87 -31.36 7.39
N VAL A 217 12.29 -32.04 8.45
CA VAL A 217 13.72 -32.23 8.76
C VAL A 217 14.00 -33.71 8.97
N THR A 218 15.13 -34.22 8.43
CA THR A 218 15.60 -35.59 8.68
C THR A 218 15.79 -35.85 10.16
N SER A 219 15.72 -37.10 10.61
CA SER A 219 16.10 -37.47 11.99
C SER A 219 17.60 -37.23 12.24
N PRO A 220 18.05 -37.05 13.50
CA PRO A 220 19.43 -36.65 13.83
C PRO A 220 20.56 -37.55 13.31
N ILE A 221 20.26 -38.82 13.04
CA ILE A 221 21.23 -39.82 12.57
C ILE A 221 21.30 -39.92 11.05
N HIS A 222 20.44 -39.19 10.32
CA HIS A 222 20.35 -39.26 8.87
C HIS A 222 20.82 -37.96 8.22
N ASP A 223 21.87 -38.11 7.41
CA ASP A 223 22.43 -37.10 6.51
C ASP A 223 21.92 -37.24 5.06
N GLU A 224 20.97 -38.15 4.86
CA GLU A 224 20.32 -38.46 3.60
C GLU A 224 18.81 -38.25 3.69
N PHE A 225 18.23 -37.67 2.66
CA PHE A 225 16.82 -37.33 2.55
C PHE A 225 16.29 -37.74 1.18
N SER A 226 15.28 -38.61 1.14
CA SER A 226 14.69 -39.07 -0.12
C SER A 226 13.31 -38.47 -0.32
N VAL A 227 13.06 -38.01 -1.54
CA VAL A 227 11.79 -37.44 -1.96
C VAL A 227 11.21 -38.29 -3.06
N TYR A 228 9.96 -38.69 -2.90
CA TYR A 228 9.20 -39.40 -3.91
C TYR A 228 7.96 -38.57 -4.27
N VAL A 229 7.81 -38.27 -5.55
CA VAL A 229 6.68 -37.51 -6.09
C VAL A 229 5.90 -38.42 -7.01
N HIS A 230 4.58 -38.46 -6.81
CA HIS A 230 3.64 -39.15 -7.67
C HIS A 230 2.54 -38.18 -8.09
N THR A 231 2.36 -38.00 -9.39
CA THR A 231 1.42 -37.00 -9.93
C THR A 231 0.77 -37.49 -11.23
N SER A 232 -0.47 -37.06 -11.42
CA SER A 232 -1.25 -37.12 -12.66
C SER A 232 -0.80 -36.03 -13.64
N SER A 233 -1.24 -36.13 -14.90
CA SER A 233 -0.97 -35.13 -15.92
C SER A 233 -2.00 -33.99 -15.86
N VAL A 234 -1.55 -32.74 -15.85
CA VAL A 234 -2.42 -31.55 -15.80
C VAL A 234 -1.83 -30.49 -16.72
N SER A 235 -2.68 -29.83 -17.50
CA SER A 235 -2.26 -28.80 -18.46
C SER A 235 -2.21 -27.38 -17.89
N ASP A 236 -2.62 -27.19 -16.63
CA ASP A 236 -2.65 -25.89 -15.97
C ASP A 236 -1.31 -25.62 -15.27
N ASP A 237 -0.69 -24.49 -15.63
CA ASP A 237 0.64 -24.08 -15.19
C ASP A 237 0.73 -23.71 -13.70
N LYS A 238 -0.41 -23.52 -13.01
CA LYS A 238 -0.43 -23.12 -11.59
C LYS A 238 -0.07 -24.23 -10.61
N TYR A 239 -0.06 -25.48 -11.07
CA TYR A 239 0.24 -26.66 -10.24
C TYR A 239 1.70 -27.04 -10.32
N GLY A 240 2.28 -27.33 -9.15
CA GLY A 240 3.69 -27.65 -9.01
C GLY A 240 4.22 -27.21 -7.66
N PHE A 241 5.53 -27.34 -7.49
CA PHE A 241 6.20 -26.82 -6.31
C PHE A 241 7.62 -26.35 -6.61
N ILE A 242 8.06 -25.40 -5.78
CA ILE A 242 9.45 -25.02 -5.63
C ILE A 242 9.79 -25.22 -4.17
N ALA A 243 10.83 -25.99 -3.92
CA ALA A 243 11.30 -26.29 -2.58
C ALA A 243 12.80 -26.04 -2.45
N GLU A 244 13.24 -25.83 -1.23
CA GLU A 244 14.65 -25.76 -0.90
C GLU A 244 15.05 -26.90 0.03
N ILE A 245 16.28 -27.34 -0.15
CA ILE A 245 16.92 -28.32 0.73
C ILE A 245 18.14 -27.69 1.35
N ILE A 246 18.15 -27.65 2.67
CA ILE A 246 19.17 -26.96 3.46
C ILE A 246 19.90 -27.96 4.35
N SER A 247 21.23 -27.83 4.44
CA SER A 247 22.04 -28.57 5.42
C SER A 247 22.03 -27.89 6.79
N LEU A 248 21.81 -28.67 7.84
CA LEU A 248 21.68 -28.18 9.20
C LEU A 248 22.79 -28.73 10.11
N PRO A 249 23.51 -27.86 10.85
CA PRO A 249 23.47 -26.40 10.76
C PRO A 249 24.19 -25.87 9.50
N LEU A 250 23.83 -24.66 9.07
CA LEU A 250 24.51 -23.96 7.97
C LEU A 250 26.02 -23.78 8.25
N SER A 251 26.84 -23.80 7.20
CA SER A 251 28.29 -23.62 7.32
C SER A 251 28.68 -22.26 7.90
N VAL A 252 29.70 -22.24 8.78
CA VAL A 252 30.07 -21.11 9.66
C VAL A 252 30.40 -19.82 8.90
N GLY A 253 30.90 -19.90 7.66
CA GLY A 253 31.24 -18.73 6.83
C GLY A 253 30.03 -17.98 6.25
N ARG A 254 28.88 -18.63 6.05
CA ARG A 254 27.65 -18.00 5.51
C ARG A 254 26.86 -17.24 6.58
N LYS A 255 26.82 -17.77 7.81
CA LYS A 255 26.08 -17.17 8.94
C LYS A 255 26.45 -15.70 9.22
N GLN A 256 27.71 -15.30 8.98
CA GLN A 256 28.19 -13.95 9.32
C GLN A 256 28.24 -12.98 8.12
N GLN A 257 28.44 -13.47 6.89
CA GLN A 257 28.58 -12.61 5.71
C GLN A 257 27.25 -12.34 5.00
N GLU A 258 26.27 -13.24 5.07
CA GLU A 258 24.98 -13.09 4.37
C GLU A 258 23.91 -12.41 5.23
N MET A 259 23.91 -12.60 6.56
CA MET A 259 23.01 -11.87 7.48
C MET A 259 23.21 -10.34 7.46
N ASN A 260 24.38 -9.85 7.04
CA ASN A 260 24.70 -8.41 6.93
C ASN A 260 24.68 -7.87 5.50
N ARG A 261 24.51 -8.73 4.47
CA ARG A 261 24.54 -8.29 3.07
C ARG A 261 23.13 -8.04 2.57
N PHE A 262 22.63 -6.85 2.86
CA PHE A 262 21.31 -6.43 2.40
C PHE A 262 21.29 -6.34 0.88
N ILE A 263 20.46 -7.17 0.26
CA ILE A 263 20.27 -7.19 -1.18
C ILE A 263 19.35 -6.04 -1.53
N LYS A 264 19.80 -5.16 -2.43
CA LYS A 264 18.99 -4.11 -3.01
C LYS A 264 18.68 -4.42 -4.46
N HIS A 265 17.40 -4.42 -4.81
CA HIS A 265 16.95 -4.42 -6.20
C HIS A 265 16.50 -3.02 -6.59
N GLU A 266 16.95 -2.56 -7.75
CA GLU A 266 16.71 -1.21 -8.25
C GLU A 266 16.17 -1.28 -9.68
N ILE A 267 14.97 -0.74 -9.90
CA ILE A 267 14.39 -0.53 -11.22
C ILE A 267 14.18 0.96 -11.37
N ASP A 268 14.94 1.58 -12.25
CA ASP A 268 14.98 3.03 -12.39
C ASP A 268 14.86 3.48 -13.84
N THR A 269 14.16 4.58 -14.10
CA THR A 269 14.06 5.18 -15.43
C THR A 269 13.63 4.15 -16.50
N CYS A 270 12.65 3.31 -16.18
CA CYS A 270 12.14 2.28 -17.08
C CYS A 270 10.71 2.60 -17.55
N GLU A 271 10.39 2.12 -18.74
CA GLU A 271 9.14 2.41 -19.44
C GLU A 271 8.41 1.13 -19.81
N PHE A 272 7.15 1.03 -19.42
CA PHE A 272 6.27 -0.12 -19.66
C PHE A 272 4.99 0.36 -20.35
N HIS A 273 4.78 -0.08 -21.58
CA HIS A 273 3.70 0.43 -22.42
C HIS A 273 2.90 -0.68 -23.08
N HIS A 274 1.57 -0.64 -23.04
CA HIS A 274 0.72 -1.57 -23.81
C HIS A 274 0.95 -3.06 -23.51
N ASN A 275 1.36 -3.42 -22.30
CA ASN A 275 1.52 -4.82 -21.88
C ASN A 275 0.19 -5.35 -21.32
N GLN A 276 -0.25 -6.53 -21.74
CA GLN A 276 -1.60 -7.03 -21.43
C GLN A 276 -1.75 -7.52 -19.98
N GLU A 277 -0.73 -8.18 -19.42
CA GLU A 277 -0.76 -8.65 -18.02
C GLU A 277 -0.25 -7.62 -16.99
N GLY A 278 -0.07 -6.36 -17.41
CA GLY A 278 0.42 -5.27 -16.55
C GLY A 278 1.90 -4.95 -16.74
N GLY A 279 2.42 -4.06 -15.90
CA GLY A 279 3.78 -3.52 -16.05
C GLY A 279 4.84 -4.35 -15.32
N LEU A 280 4.73 -4.40 -13.99
CA LEU A 280 5.76 -4.92 -13.10
C LEU A 280 5.17 -5.91 -12.10
N ARG A 281 5.82 -7.05 -11.91
CA ARG A 281 5.53 -8.01 -10.83
C ARG A 281 6.81 -8.29 -10.06
N ILE A 282 6.80 -8.12 -8.74
CA ILE A 282 7.90 -8.50 -7.86
C ILE A 282 7.37 -9.41 -6.76
N THR A 283 7.88 -10.62 -6.71
CA THR A 283 7.52 -11.62 -5.71
C THR A 283 8.76 -12.04 -4.95
N SER A 284 8.75 -11.85 -3.63
CA SER A 284 9.84 -12.24 -2.73
C SER A 284 9.29 -13.17 -1.67
N ILE A 285 9.91 -14.35 -1.56
CA ILE A 285 9.55 -15.38 -0.59
C ILE A 285 10.78 -15.79 0.21
N GLY A 286 10.54 -15.95 1.52
CA GLY A 286 11.45 -16.57 2.46
C GLY A 286 11.77 -15.67 3.65
N GLU A 287 12.86 -15.97 4.37
CA GLU A 287 13.08 -15.37 5.70
C GLU A 287 13.61 -13.95 5.70
N PHE A 288 14.39 -13.59 4.70
CA PHE A 288 14.92 -12.23 4.53
C PHE A 288 14.60 -11.70 3.15
N GLY A 289 13.66 -10.76 3.08
CA GLY A 289 13.33 -10.08 1.83
C GLY A 289 14.37 -9.01 1.46
N PRO A 290 14.54 -8.73 0.16
CA PRO A 290 15.43 -7.67 -0.30
C PRO A 290 14.80 -6.29 -0.13
N ASP A 291 15.63 -5.26 -0.19
CA ASP A 291 15.19 -3.87 -0.30
C ASP A 291 14.84 -3.56 -1.77
N ILE A 292 13.64 -3.06 -2.03
CA ILE A 292 13.13 -2.79 -3.37
C ILE A 292 13.06 -1.29 -3.62
N HIS A 293 13.70 -0.82 -4.68
CA HIS A 293 13.66 0.57 -5.12
C HIS A 293 13.13 0.68 -6.54
N LEU A 294 11.97 1.30 -6.68
CA LEU A 294 11.28 1.62 -7.92
C LEU A 294 11.26 3.14 -8.06
N SER A 295 11.93 3.68 -9.07
CA SER A 295 12.00 5.13 -9.26
C SER A 295 11.92 5.55 -10.73
N ASN A 296 11.36 6.73 -10.98
CA ASN A 296 11.31 7.32 -12.32
C ASN A 296 10.68 6.36 -13.35
N LEU A 297 9.68 5.58 -12.95
CA LEU A 297 9.01 4.63 -13.84
C LEU A 297 7.90 5.30 -14.63
N ARG A 298 7.68 4.81 -15.85
CA ARG A 298 6.56 5.23 -16.70
C ARG A 298 5.75 4.00 -17.10
N LEU A 299 4.52 3.92 -16.62
CA LEU A 299 3.59 2.83 -16.91
C LEU A 299 2.36 3.41 -17.59
N GLU A 300 2.22 3.19 -18.90
CA GLU A 300 1.11 3.75 -19.67
C GLU A 300 0.37 2.67 -20.46
N GLU A 301 -0.97 2.78 -20.46
CA GLU A 301 -1.84 1.98 -21.34
C GLU A 301 -1.59 0.46 -21.20
N ASN A 302 -1.17 0.02 -20.01
CA ASN A 302 -1.03 -1.40 -19.68
C ASN A 302 -2.37 -1.95 -19.15
N GLY A 303 -2.46 -3.28 -19.11
CA GLY A 303 -3.64 -4.01 -18.66
C GLY A 303 -4.65 -4.23 -19.79
N LEU A 304 -5.11 -5.47 -19.91
CA LEU A 304 -6.13 -5.88 -20.86
C LEU A 304 -7.52 -5.79 -20.21
N VAL A 305 -8.44 -5.06 -20.85
CA VAL A 305 -9.86 -5.05 -20.45
C VAL A 305 -10.59 -6.17 -21.16
N MET A 306 -11.12 -7.13 -20.40
CA MET A 306 -12.02 -8.16 -20.90
C MET A 306 -13.39 -8.00 -20.24
N LEU A 307 -14.46 -7.89 -21.04
CA LEU A 307 -15.85 -7.83 -20.55
C LEU A 307 -16.13 -6.74 -19.49
N ASN A 308 -15.40 -5.63 -19.54
CA ASN A 308 -15.48 -4.56 -18.53
C ASN A 308 -15.17 -5.03 -17.09
N LEU A 309 -14.46 -6.16 -16.97
CA LEU A 309 -13.94 -6.66 -15.70
C LEU A 309 -12.57 -6.05 -15.42
N THR A 310 -12.20 -6.07 -14.14
CA THR A 310 -10.91 -5.57 -13.67
C THR A 310 -9.77 -6.33 -14.31
N GLY A 311 -8.90 -5.59 -14.98
CA GLY A 311 -7.67 -6.10 -15.54
C GLY A 311 -6.58 -6.33 -14.48
N PRO A 312 -5.43 -6.87 -14.89
CA PRO A 312 -4.30 -7.15 -13.99
C PRO A 312 -3.63 -5.87 -13.48
N SER A 313 -2.84 -6.01 -12.41
CA SER A 313 -2.20 -4.87 -11.74
C SER A 313 -1.06 -4.25 -12.57
N ALA A 314 -0.93 -2.92 -12.56
CA ALA A 314 0.21 -2.24 -13.19
C ALA A 314 1.52 -2.56 -12.46
N ILE A 315 1.50 -2.51 -11.13
CA ILE A 315 2.56 -2.92 -10.22
C ILE A 315 1.97 -3.89 -9.21
N GLU A 316 2.47 -5.12 -9.23
CA GLU A 316 2.10 -6.17 -8.29
C GLU A 316 3.30 -6.54 -7.43
N LEU A 317 3.15 -6.43 -6.11
CA LEU A 317 4.20 -6.71 -5.14
C LEU A 317 3.70 -7.75 -4.14
N TYR A 318 4.46 -8.82 -3.99
CA TYR A 318 4.29 -9.77 -2.90
C TYR A 318 5.61 -9.88 -2.17
N LEU A 319 5.72 -9.25 -1.00
CA LEU A 319 6.99 -9.09 -0.29
C LEU A 319 6.88 -9.68 1.12
N THR A 320 7.66 -10.74 1.37
CA THR A 320 7.83 -11.30 2.71
C THR A 320 9.11 -10.78 3.36
N ASN A 321 9.04 -10.37 4.62
CA ASN A 321 10.18 -10.03 5.48
C ASN A 321 11.18 -9.04 4.84
N SER A 322 10.69 -8.15 3.99
CA SER A 322 11.48 -7.08 3.38
C SER A 322 11.50 -5.87 4.31
N ARG A 323 12.57 -5.07 4.28
CA ARG A 323 12.70 -3.92 5.19
C ARG A 323 12.35 -2.60 4.54
N ASN A 324 12.77 -2.39 3.29
CA ASN A 324 12.50 -1.14 2.58
C ASN A 324 11.82 -1.40 1.23
N LEU A 325 10.76 -0.65 0.96
CA LEU A 325 10.15 -0.52 -0.36
C LEU A 325 10.03 0.95 -0.69
N VAL A 326 10.57 1.37 -1.83
CA VAL A 326 10.44 2.74 -2.33
C VAL A 326 9.79 2.70 -3.70
N ILE A 327 8.69 3.45 -3.87
CA ILE A 327 8.06 3.74 -5.15
C ILE A 327 7.96 5.26 -5.25
N GLN A 328 8.83 5.87 -6.05
CA GLN A 328 8.92 7.32 -6.10
C GLN A 328 8.99 7.88 -7.51
N ASN A 329 8.53 9.12 -7.67
CA ASN A 329 8.67 9.90 -8.91
C ASN A 329 8.22 9.11 -10.15
N SER A 330 7.12 8.37 -10.08
CA SER A 330 6.66 7.53 -11.19
C SER A 330 5.36 8.06 -11.80
N TYR A 331 5.20 7.87 -13.10
CA TYR A 331 4.00 8.22 -13.85
C TYR A 331 3.23 6.95 -14.24
N ILE A 332 1.99 6.84 -13.77
CA ILE A 332 1.11 5.71 -14.07
C ILE A 332 -0.19 6.24 -14.64
N ALA A 333 -0.43 6.00 -15.93
CA ALA A 333 -1.57 6.59 -16.61
C ALA A 333 -2.28 5.65 -17.57
N LYS A 334 -3.60 5.85 -17.69
CA LYS A 334 -4.48 5.11 -18.63
C LYS A 334 -4.36 3.58 -18.50
N HIS A 335 -3.95 3.08 -17.34
CA HIS A 335 -3.90 1.65 -17.04
C HIS A 335 -5.32 1.12 -16.82
N SER A 336 -5.52 -0.13 -17.22
CA SER A 336 -6.77 -0.84 -17.05
C SER A 336 -6.62 -1.98 -16.05
N GLY A 337 -7.29 -1.85 -14.89
CA GLY A 337 -7.13 -2.76 -13.76
C GLY A 337 -6.52 -2.06 -12.55
N ASP A 338 -6.05 -2.84 -11.59
CA ASP A 338 -5.45 -2.30 -10.38
C ASP A 338 -4.11 -1.60 -10.70
N ILE A 339 -3.75 -0.56 -9.95
CA ILE A 339 -2.53 0.22 -10.20
C ILE A 339 -1.37 -0.31 -9.36
N ILE A 340 -1.44 -0.14 -8.04
CA ILE A 340 -0.47 -0.69 -7.11
C ILE A 340 -1.21 -1.68 -6.21
N ASN A 341 -0.93 -2.97 -6.41
CA ASN A 341 -1.37 -4.02 -5.50
C ASN A 341 -0.14 -4.55 -4.76
N MET A 342 -0.16 -4.44 -3.44
CA MET A 342 0.96 -4.85 -2.58
C MET A 342 0.49 -5.69 -1.40
N VAL A 343 1.08 -6.87 -1.27
CA VAL A 343 0.94 -7.77 -0.14
C VAL A 343 2.25 -7.77 0.63
N LEU A 344 2.22 -7.23 1.84
CA LEU A 344 3.35 -7.05 2.72
C LEU A 344 3.18 -7.95 3.93
N LEU A 345 4.03 -8.96 4.06
CA LEU A 345 4.00 -9.89 5.18
C LEU A 345 5.32 -9.86 5.92
N ALA A 346 5.27 -9.72 7.24
CA ALA A 346 6.46 -9.71 8.07
C ALA A 346 6.26 -10.47 9.36
N ASN A 347 7.35 -10.75 10.05
CA ASN A 347 7.34 -11.39 11.36
C ASN A 347 8.03 -10.51 12.41
N GLN A 348 7.88 -10.88 13.67
CA GLN A 348 8.48 -10.16 14.81
C GLN A 348 10.01 -10.05 14.74
N LEU A 349 10.71 -10.96 14.05
CA LEU A 349 12.17 -11.00 14.02
C LEU A 349 12.78 -10.01 13.01
N THR A 350 12.03 -9.64 11.98
CA THR A 350 12.54 -8.90 10.81
C THR A 350 12.18 -7.41 10.82
N ASN A 351 11.45 -6.95 11.85
CA ASN A 351 10.97 -5.57 12.05
C ASN A 351 10.08 -5.00 10.94
N GLY A 352 9.61 -5.82 10.01
CA GLY A 352 8.66 -5.43 8.96
C GLY A 352 9.15 -4.38 7.97
N ILE A 353 8.35 -4.17 6.93
CA ILE A 353 8.67 -3.25 5.84
C ILE A 353 8.29 -1.83 6.20
N GLN A 354 9.16 -0.89 5.86
CA GLN A 354 8.87 0.53 5.74
C GLN A 354 8.72 0.86 4.26
N ALA A 355 7.48 0.91 3.80
CA ALA A 355 7.13 1.25 2.43
C ALA A 355 6.97 2.76 2.27
N ASN A 356 7.49 3.32 1.18
CA ASN A 356 7.49 4.75 0.89
C ASN A 356 6.99 4.98 -0.55
N LEU A 357 5.80 5.56 -0.66
CA LEU A 357 5.16 5.94 -1.92
C LEU A 357 5.15 7.47 -2.01
N THR A 358 6.05 8.05 -2.80
CA THR A 358 6.28 9.50 -2.86
C THR A 358 6.25 10.11 -4.24
N ASN A 359 5.61 11.27 -4.39
CA ASN A 359 5.66 12.08 -5.61
C ASN A 359 5.25 11.32 -6.89
N ASN A 360 4.40 10.30 -6.77
CA ASN A 360 3.89 9.58 -7.92
C ASN A 360 2.66 10.31 -8.48
N VAL A 361 2.50 10.22 -9.80
CA VAL A 361 1.39 10.82 -10.54
C VAL A 361 0.58 9.68 -11.14
N ILE A 362 -0.66 9.52 -10.67
CA ILE A 362 -1.56 8.42 -11.04
C ILE A 362 -2.83 9.00 -11.63
N VAL A 363 -2.99 8.92 -12.96
CA VAL A 363 -4.06 9.64 -13.66
C VAL A 363 -4.80 8.83 -14.73
N ARG A 364 -6.10 9.08 -14.89
CA ARG A 364 -6.93 8.54 -15.98
C ARG A 364 -6.98 7.01 -16.06
N ASN A 365 -6.78 6.32 -14.94
CA ASN A 365 -6.87 4.86 -14.89
C ASN A 365 -8.32 4.38 -14.77
N LYS A 366 -8.60 3.14 -15.19
CA LYS A 366 -9.97 2.61 -15.25
C LYS A 366 -10.08 1.19 -14.69
N LEU A 367 -11.27 0.87 -14.17
CA LEU A 367 -11.72 -0.49 -13.83
C LEU A 367 -10.88 -1.21 -12.75
N GLY A 368 -10.15 -0.49 -11.91
CA GLY A 368 -9.43 -1.05 -10.77
C GLY A 368 -9.04 -0.01 -9.72
N SER A 369 -8.47 -0.49 -8.62
CA SER A 369 -8.06 0.32 -7.47
C SER A 369 -6.72 1.03 -7.74
N VAL A 370 -6.54 2.21 -7.16
CA VAL A 370 -5.27 2.96 -7.25
C VAL A 370 -4.20 2.37 -6.32
N LEU A 371 -4.58 2.02 -5.09
CA LEU A 371 -3.65 1.45 -4.12
C LEU A 371 -4.36 0.42 -3.25
N GLN A 372 -3.92 -0.84 -3.30
CA GLN A 372 -4.32 -1.90 -2.41
C GLN A 372 -3.10 -2.37 -1.61
N ALA A 373 -3.05 -1.99 -0.33
CA ALA A 373 -1.98 -2.36 0.58
C ALA A 373 -2.51 -3.30 1.66
N HIS A 374 -2.14 -4.56 1.55
CA HIS A 374 -2.52 -5.62 2.48
C HIS A 374 -1.31 -6.09 3.28
N GLY A 375 -1.50 -6.34 4.56
CA GLY A 375 -0.43 -6.88 5.37
C GLY A 375 -0.78 -7.02 6.84
N ASN A 376 0.26 -7.01 7.67
CA ASN A 376 0.14 -7.08 9.11
C ASN A 376 0.79 -5.88 9.79
N HIS A 377 0.58 -5.75 11.10
CA HIS A 377 0.91 -4.56 11.85
C HIS A 377 2.41 -4.34 12.09
N PHE A 378 3.28 -5.24 11.63
CA PHE A 378 4.72 -5.03 11.62
C PHE A 378 5.15 -4.15 10.45
N ASN A 379 4.31 -4.08 9.42
CA ASN A 379 4.56 -3.30 8.23
C ASN A 379 3.98 -1.89 8.40
N ALA A 380 4.73 -0.92 7.90
CA ALA A 380 4.33 0.47 7.83
C ALA A 380 4.41 0.98 6.39
N ILE A 381 3.46 1.84 6.01
CA ILE A 381 3.42 2.51 4.73
C ILE A 381 3.33 4.02 4.92
N GLN A 382 4.19 4.73 4.21
CA GLN A 382 4.21 6.17 4.09
C GLN A 382 3.77 6.54 2.68
N VAL A 383 2.72 7.34 2.57
CA VAL A 383 2.17 7.78 1.28
C VAL A 383 2.16 9.30 1.29
N LEU A 384 3.10 9.90 0.56
CA LEU A 384 3.34 11.34 0.61
C LEU A 384 3.31 12.01 -0.76
N ARG A 385 2.64 13.15 -0.85
CA ARG A 385 2.73 14.06 -2.01
C ARG A 385 2.43 13.37 -3.35
N ASN A 386 1.55 12.37 -3.35
CA ASN A 386 1.10 11.75 -4.59
C ASN A 386 -0.04 12.58 -5.21
N TYR A 387 -0.04 12.67 -6.54
CA TYR A 387 -1.09 13.31 -7.32
C TYR A 387 -1.98 12.23 -7.95
N ILE A 388 -3.21 12.09 -7.45
CA ILE A 388 -4.14 11.04 -7.86
C ILE A 388 -5.39 11.72 -8.42
N ALA A 389 -5.57 11.68 -9.74
CA ALA A 389 -6.67 12.40 -10.37
C ALA A 389 -7.31 11.69 -11.57
N HIS A 390 -8.60 11.96 -11.79
CA HIS A 390 -9.35 11.51 -12.97
C HIS A 390 -9.41 9.98 -13.13
N ASN A 391 -9.27 9.21 -12.03
CA ASN A 391 -9.35 7.75 -12.07
C ASN A 391 -10.81 7.29 -11.90
N ASP A 392 -11.23 6.29 -12.68
CA ASP A 392 -12.55 5.64 -12.56
C ASP A 392 -12.38 4.18 -12.13
N CYS A 393 -12.44 3.94 -10.83
CA CYS A 393 -12.33 2.63 -10.21
C CYS A 393 -13.61 1.79 -10.35
N GLY A 394 -14.69 2.33 -10.92
CA GLY A 394 -16.00 1.68 -10.92
C GLY A 394 -16.50 1.41 -9.50
N TYR A 395 -17.07 0.22 -9.27
CA TYR A 395 -17.58 -0.20 -7.95
C TYR A 395 -16.51 -0.81 -7.02
N ARG A 396 -15.24 -0.45 -7.21
CA ARG A 396 -14.15 -0.84 -6.32
C ARG A 396 -13.72 0.31 -5.44
N THR A 397 -13.15 -0.02 -4.29
CA THR A 397 -12.45 0.95 -3.45
C THR A 397 -11.22 1.50 -4.18
N MET A 398 -10.98 2.81 -4.14
CA MET A 398 -9.82 3.41 -4.81
C MET A 398 -8.52 3.15 -4.03
N ILE A 399 -8.50 3.46 -2.73
CA ILE A 399 -7.36 3.22 -1.84
C ILE A 399 -7.82 2.34 -0.68
N HIS A 400 -7.22 1.17 -0.52
CA HIS A 400 -7.48 0.26 0.60
C HIS A 400 -6.18 -0.03 1.35
N ILE A 401 -6.12 0.37 2.61
CA ILE A 401 -5.03 0.04 3.53
C ILE A 401 -5.60 -0.93 4.57
N ASN A 402 -5.11 -2.16 4.56
CA ASN A 402 -5.59 -3.23 5.42
C ASN A 402 -4.45 -3.88 6.20
N GLY A 403 -4.50 -3.77 7.53
CA GLY A 403 -3.60 -4.44 8.46
C GLY A 403 -2.20 -3.82 8.58
N VAL A 404 -1.80 -2.98 7.62
CA VAL A 404 -0.56 -2.18 7.61
C VAL A 404 -0.77 -0.85 8.32
N LEU A 405 0.26 -0.36 9.03
CA LEU A 405 0.21 0.95 9.70
C LEU A 405 0.53 2.09 8.73
N SER A 406 -0.31 3.14 8.72
CA SER A 406 -0.07 4.32 7.90
C SER A 406 0.75 5.36 8.69
N GLN A 407 2.02 5.59 8.32
CA GLN A 407 2.96 6.42 9.08
C GLN A 407 3.87 7.31 8.20
N PRO A 408 3.42 8.50 7.76
CA PRO A 408 2.02 8.93 7.63
C PRO A 408 1.52 8.86 6.17
N PHE A 409 0.19 8.89 6.00
CA PHE A 409 -0.47 9.22 4.74
C PHE A 409 -0.76 10.72 4.71
N ALA A 410 0.05 11.50 4.00
CA ALA A 410 -0.02 12.95 4.10
C ALA A 410 0.31 13.72 2.82
N ASN A 411 -0.21 14.95 2.73
CA ASN A 411 0.06 15.86 1.62
C ASN A 411 -0.32 15.30 0.23
N ASN A 412 -1.19 14.31 0.15
CA ASN A 412 -1.66 13.76 -1.13
C ASN A 412 -2.77 14.64 -1.72
N PHE A 413 -2.75 14.82 -3.03
CA PHE A 413 -3.78 15.53 -3.79
C PHE A 413 -4.65 14.51 -4.51
N ILE A 414 -5.91 14.41 -4.09
CA ILE A 414 -6.88 13.42 -4.56
C ILE A 414 -8.07 14.17 -5.15
N TYR A 415 -8.14 14.23 -6.48
CA TYR A 415 -9.05 15.11 -7.21
C TYR A 415 -9.82 14.39 -8.31
N ASP A 416 -11.13 14.62 -8.39
CA ASP A 416 -11.96 14.16 -9.52
C ASP A 416 -11.86 12.66 -9.80
N ASN A 417 -11.82 11.84 -8.75
CA ASN A 417 -11.83 10.37 -8.88
C ASN A 417 -13.22 9.82 -8.62
N ARG A 418 -13.53 8.67 -9.23
CA ARG A 418 -14.79 7.95 -9.09
C ARG A 418 -14.54 6.53 -8.61
N ALA A 419 -15.14 6.13 -7.49
CA ALA A 419 -14.93 4.80 -6.89
C ALA A 419 -16.12 4.39 -6.00
N ASP A 420 -16.19 3.16 -5.51
CA ASP A 420 -17.17 2.78 -4.49
C ASP A 420 -16.96 3.57 -3.20
N ILE A 421 -15.73 3.50 -2.67
CA ILE A 421 -15.21 4.25 -1.53
C ILE A 421 -13.83 4.78 -1.93
N LEU A 422 -13.48 6.03 -1.59
CA LEU A 422 -12.18 6.56 -1.98
C LEU A 422 -11.04 6.03 -1.12
N LEU A 423 -11.19 6.11 0.21
CA LEU A 423 -10.19 5.61 1.16
C LEU A 423 -10.86 4.67 2.17
N LYS A 424 -10.42 3.42 2.19
CA LYS A 424 -10.84 2.40 3.15
C LYS A 424 -9.67 2.03 4.06
N CYS A 425 -9.84 2.25 5.37
CA CYS A 425 -8.83 1.98 6.38
C CYS A 425 -9.30 0.85 7.31
N GLU A 426 -8.55 -0.24 7.33
CA GLU A 426 -8.83 -1.43 8.13
C GLU A 426 -7.55 -1.92 8.83
N GLY A 427 -7.69 -2.51 10.01
CA GLY A 427 -6.54 -3.01 10.76
C GLY A 427 -6.92 -3.50 12.15
N ASN A 428 -5.93 -3.98 12.89
CA ASN A 428 -6.13 -4.54 14.22
C ASN A 428 -6.36 -3.44 15.26
N GLU A 429 -7.42 -3.57 16.05
CA GLU A 429 -7.75 -2.63 17.12
C GLU A 429 -6.76 -2.70 18.29
N ASN A 430 -6.18 -3.88 18.56
CA ASN A 430 -5.35 -4.14 19.75
C ASN A 430 -3.92 -3.58 19.65
N LEU A 431 -3.69 -2.64 18.73
CA LEU A 431 -2.40 -1.99 18.54
C LEU A 431 -2.29 -0.72 19.40
N ASN A 432 -1.10 -0.49 19.93
CA ASN A 432 -0.76 0.75 20.65
C ASN A 432 -0.44 1.91 19.69
N GLN A 433 -0.16 1.60 18.43
CA GLN A 433 0.20 2.57 17.40
C GLN A 433 -1.03 2.96 16.58
N TYR A 434 -1.06 4.22 16.17
CA TYR A 434 -2.12 4.78 15.33
C TYR A 434 -1.63 4.94 13.90
N SER A 435 -2.57 4.78 12.96
CA SER A 435 -2.40 5.20 11.58
C SER A 435 -2.75 6.69 11.44
N ILE A 436 -1.88 7.45 10.76
CA ILE A 436 -1.97 8.92 10.69
C ILE A 436 -2.28 9.35 9.25
N TYR A 437 -3.38 10.09 9.10
CA TYR A 437 -3.86 10.69 7.85
C TYR A 437 -3.96 12.20 8.02
N GLN A 438 -3.03 12.95 7.43
CA GLN A 438 -2.98 14.39 7.67
C GLN A 438 -2.68 15.24 6.44
N LYS A 439 -3.23 16.45 6.41
CA LYS A 439 -2.98 17.41 5.32
C LYS A 439 -3.25 16.82 3.92
N ASN A 440 -4.25 15.96 3.77
CA ASN A 440 -4.65 15.45 2.46
C ASN A 440 -5.75 16.34 1.87
N GLY A 441 -5.72 16.51 0.55
CA GLY A 441 -6.73 17.23 -0.20
C GLY A 441 -7.65 16.27 -0.93
N PHE A 442 -8.87 16.07 -0.42
CA PHE A 442 -9.93 15.33 -1.10
C PHE A 442 -10.93 16.32 -1.70
N TYR A 443 -10.86 16.51 -3.02
CA TYR A 443 -11.64 17.52 -3.70
C TYR A 443 -12.37 16.97 -4.94
N ASN A 444 -13.66 17.27 -5.06
CA ASN A 444 -14.49 16.94 -6.23
C ASN A 444 -14.52 15.45 -6.62
N ASN A 445 -14.30 14.54 -5.68
CA ASN A 445 -14.38 13.11 -5.93
C ASN A 445 -15.84 12.60 -5.77
N GLN A 446 -16.12 11.45 -6.37
CA GLN A 446 -17.43 10.81 -6.35
C GLN A 446 -17.35 9.38 -5.80
N ALA A 447 -18.06 9.13 -4.71
CA ALA A 447 -18.32 7.81 -4.17
C ALA A 447 -19.61 7.23 -4.79
N LEU A 448 -19.57 5.96 -5.19
CA LEU A 448 -20.64 5.28 -5.91
C LEU A 448 -21.45 4.32 -5.04
N ASN A 449 -21.00 4.05 -3.82
CA ASN A 449 -21.66 3.11 -2.93
C ASN A 449 -23.15 3.43 -2.78
N ILE A 450 -24.00 2.43 -3.01
CA ILE A 450 -25.45 2.62 -3.06
C ILE A 450 -26.02 2.90 -1.66
N THR A 451 -25.35 2.43 -0.60
CA THR A 451 -25.82 2.59 0.78
C THR A 451 -25.32 3.87 1.42
N LYS A 452 -24.01 4.15 1.32
CA LYS A 452 -23.37 5.31 1.94
C LYS A 452 -22.27 5.83 1.03
N ARG A 453 -22.55 6.86 0.23
CA ARG A 453 -21.54 7.49 -0.64
C ARG A 453 -20.56 8.26 0.22
N THR A 454 -19.42 7.62 0.54
CA THR A 454 -18.43 8.18 1.46
C THR A 454 -17.05 8.35 0.84
N THR A 455 -16.38 9.45 1.21
CA THR A 455 -14.96 9.65 0.92
C THR A 455 -14.11 8.65 1.69
N ILE A 456 -14.30 8.56 3.01
CA ILE A 456 -13.52 7.69 3.89
C ILE A 456 -14.43 6.67 4.58
N PHE A 457 -14.02 5.41 4.57
CA PHE A 457 -14.57 4.37 5.45
C PHE A 457 -13.50 3.88 6.43
N CYS A 458 -13.77 4.02 7.71
CA CYS A 458 -12.82 3.71 8.78
C CYS A 458 -13.38 2.61 9.68
N LYS A 459 -12.82 1.39 9.57
CA LYS A 459 -13.36 0.22 10.30
C LYS A 459 -12.91 0.14 11.75
N ASN A 460 -11.76 0.74 12.10
CA ASN A 460 -11.22 0.66 13.47
C ASN A 460 -10.97 2.04 14.08
N SER A 461 -10.88 2.06 15.41
CA SER A 461 -10.64 3.27 16.20
C SER A 461 -9.20 3.79 16.19
N LYS A 462 -8.24 3.05 15.61
CA LYS A 462 -6.80 3.37 15.62
C LYS A 462 -6.35 4.18 14.41
N ASN A 463 -7.18 5.14 14.00
CA ASN A 463 -6.86 6.09 12.93
C ASN A 463 -7.01 7.53 13.42
N ILE A 464 -6.09 8.39 12.98
CA ILE A 464 -6.08 9.82 13.27
C ILE A 464 -6.19 10.57 11.94
N PHE A 465 -7.20 11.43 11.81
CA PHE A 465 -7.43 12.30 10.67
C PHE A 465 -7.29 13.76 11.11
N ARG A 466 -6.26 14.49 10.67
CA ARG A 466 -6.07 15.89 11.07
C ARG A 466 -5.65 16.79 9.92
N TYR A 467 -6.09 18.05 9.92
CA TYR A 467 -5.70 19.06 8.93
C TYR A 467 -6.04 18.69 7.49
N ASN A 468 -6.99 17.79 7.26
CA ASN A 468 -7.41 17.39 5.92
C ASN A 468 -8.43 18.39 5.37
N TYR A 469 -8.42 18.53 4.05
CA TYR A 469 -9.36 19.32 3.27
C TYR A 469 -10.35 18.37 2.60
N PHE A 470 -11.61 18.43 3.01
CA PHE A 470 -12.69 17.63 2.44
C PHE A 470 -13.70 18.51 1.73
N ARG A 471 -13.91 18.27 0.43
CA ARG A 471 -14.94 18.95 -0.35
C ARG A 471 -15.38 18.09 -1.54
N ASN A 472 -16.22 17.10 -1.25
CA ASN A 472 -16.77 16.19 -2.25
C ASN A 472 -18.29 16.35 -2.30
N ILE A 473 -18.76 17.24 -3.18
CA ILE A 473 -20.16 17.70 -3.23
C ILE A 473 -21.13 16.55 -3.57
N LEU A 474 -20.68 15.56 -4.34
CA LEU A 474 -21.49 14.41 -4.75
C LEU A 474 -21.54 13.29 -3.71
N ASN A 475 -20.75 13.38 -2.64
CA ASN A 475 -20.71 12.40 -1.57
C ASN A 475 -21.68 12.80 -0.47
N ASP A 476 -22.42 11.82 0.06
CA ASP A 476 -23.34 12.04 1.18
C ASP A 476 -22.53 12.35 2.45
N TYR A 477 -21.45 11.58 2.66
CA TYR A 477 -20.57 11.69 3.83
C TYR A 477 -19.10 11.83 3.42
N GLU A 478 -18.30 12.49 4.24
CA GLU A 478 -16.85 12.52 4.11
C GLU A 478 -16.19 11.41 4.94
N LEU A 479 -16.80 11.01 6.06
CA LEU A 479 -16.31 9.93 6.92
C LEU A 479 -17.47 9.07 7.42
N VAL A 480 -17.35 7.76 7.19
CA VAL A 480 -18.25 6.74 7.75
C VAL A 480 -17.42 5.80 8.61
N THR A 481 -17.89 5.50 9.81
CA THR A 481 -17.22 4.54 10.69
C THR A 481 -17.81 3.14 10.56
N GLY A 482 -16.98 2.14 10.83
CA GLY A 482 -17.41 0.76 10.96
C GLY A 482 -18.02 0.49 12.33
N ASN A 483 -18.49 -0.74 12.50
CA ASN A 483 -19.03 -1.20 13.78
C ASN A 483 -17.97 -1.15 14.87
N GLN A 484 -18.40 -0.88 16.10
CA GLN A 484 -17.59 -1.04 17.29
C GLN A 484 -17.06 -2.47 17.31
N SER A 485 -15.78 -2.61 17.62
CA SER A 485 -15.22 -3.94 17.78
C SER A 485 -15.85 -4.59 18.99
N ILE A 486 -16.46 -5.76 18.77
CA ILE A 486 -17.09 -6.62 19.78
C ILE A 486 -16.27 -7.91 19.83
N ILE A 487 -15.73 -8.26 21.00
CA ILE A 487 -14.88 -9.45 21.15
C ILE A 487 -15.68 -10.68 21.62
N SER A 488 -16.69 -10.48 22.48
CA SER A 488 -17.40 -11.59 23.10
C SER A 488 -18.84 -11.22 23.42
N VAL A 489 -19.75 -12.17 23.14
CA VAL A 489 -21.16 -12.12 23.51
C VAL A 489 -21.38 -13.19 24.57
N LEU A 490 -21.66 -12.78 25.81
CA LEU A 490 -22.02 -13.70 26.89
C LEU A 490 -23.55 -13.78 26.95
N PRO A 491 -24.17 -14.96 26.70
CA PRO A 491 -25.61 -15.11 26.87
C PRO A 491 -25.96 -15.00 28.36
N ILE A 492 -26.99 -14.23 28.68
CA ILE A 492 -27.56 -14.15 30.03
C ILE A 492 -29.02 -14.59 30.00
N GLN A 493 -29.55 -15.04 31.14
CA GLN A 493 -31.00 -15.24 31.28
C GLN A 493 -31.67 -13.87 31.40
N SER A 494 -32.80 -13.70 30.71
CA SER A 494 -33.58 -12.46 30.65
C SER A 494 -33.84 -11.89 32.05
N GLY A 495 -33.36 -10.67 32.32
CA GLY A 495 -33.59 -9.94 33.58
C GLY A 495 -32.40 -9.79 34.54
N PHE A 496 -31.21 -10.31 34.21
CA PHE A 496 -30.00 -10.15 35.03
C PHE A 496 -29.05 -9.06 34.52
N GLN A 497 -28.40 -8.33 35.43
CA GLN A 497 -27.28 -7.43 35.11
C GLN A 497 -26.04 -8.26 34.72
N CYS A 498 -25.19 -7.70 33.87
CA CYS A 498 -23.99 -8.39 33.42
C CYS A 498 -23.06 -8.79 34.59
N PRO A 499 -22.48 -10.01 34.57
CA PRO A 499 -21.68 -10.52 35.67
C PRO A 499 -20.43 -9.67 35.92
N THR A 500 -20.22 -9.26 37.17
CA THR A 500 -19.09 -8.43 37.63
C THR A 500 -17.87 -9.24 38.08
N SER A 501 -17.85 -10.56 37.83
CA SER A 501 -16.77 -11.45 38.27
C SER A 501 -15.46 -11.18 37.50
N PRO A 502 -14.28 -11.26 38.17
CA PRO A 502 -12.98 -11.04 37.52
C PRO A 502 -12.69 -12.05 36.39
N TYR A 503 -13.28 -13.24 36.42
CA TYR A 503 -13.13 -14.27 35.39
C TYR A 503 -14.06 -14.09 34.17
N THR A 504 -14.98 -13.12 34.22
CA THR A 504 -15.89 -12.72 33.13
C THR A 504 -15.68 -11.25 32.72
N SER A 505 -14.55 -10.65 33.09
CA SER A 505 -14.24 -9.25 32.81
C SER A 505 -13.65 -9.07 31.40
N CYS A 506 -14.06 -8.01 30.71
CA CYS A 506 -13.52 -7.69 29.39
C CYS A 506 -12.01 -7.40 29.47
N PRO A 507 -11.24 -7.63 28.39
CA PRO A 507 -9.82 -7.26 28.34
C PRO A 507 -9.58 -5.78 28.71
N GLN A 508 -8.38 -5.44 29.17
CA GLN A 508 -8.06 -4.05 29.54
C GLN A 508 -8.34 -3.07 28.38
N GLY A 509 -9.06 -1.99 28.67
CA GLY A 509 -9.50 -1.00 27.67
C GLY A 509 -10.87 -1.27 27.05
N TRP A 510 -11.49 -2.41 27.35
CA TRP A 510 -12.82 -2.79 26.86
C TRP A 510 -13.88 -2.59 27.95
N LYS A 511 -15.10 -2.27 27.53
CA LYS A 511 -16.26 -2.02 28.40
C LYS A 511 -17.34 -3.07 28.16
N LEU A 512 -18.07 -3.40 29.22
CA LEU A 512 -19.21 -4.30 29.19
C LEU A 512 -20.49 -3.49 28.97
N ARG A 513 -21.35 -3.92 28.04
CA ARG A 513 -22.68 -3.35 27.80
C ARG A 513 -23.71 -4.47 27.76
N LEU A 514 -24.85 -4.21 28.38
CA LEU A 514 -26.02 -5.08 28.30
C LEU A 514 -26.79 -4.75 27.02
N GLU A 515 -27.02 -5.75 26.17
CA GLU A 515 -27.89 -5.63 25.00
C GLU A 515 -28.89 -6.78 25.00
N TYR A 516 -30.17 -6.44 25.17
CA TYR A 516 -31.27 -7.40 25.24
C TYR A 516 -30.97 -8.51 26.28
N ASP A 517 -30.70 -9.73 25.81
CA ASP A 517 -30.39 -10.92 26.62
C ASP A 517 -28.91 -11.34 26.56
N ALA A 518 -28.01 -10.42 26.20
CA ALA A 518 -26.58 -10.70 26.12
C ALA A 518 -25.70 -9.57 26.67
N CYS A 519 -24.57 -9.94 27.24
CA CYS A 519 -23.54 -9.02 27.69
C CYS A 519 -22.40 -8.99 26.68
N ILE A 520 -22.18 -7.83 26.08
CA ILE A 520 -21.16 -7.62 25.05
C ILE A 520 -19.95 -6.89 25.62
N CYS A 521 -18.75 -7.38 25.30
CA CYS A 521 -17.52 -6.64 25.51
C CYS A 521 -17.17 -5.84 24.26
N TYR A 522 -17.22 -4.52 24.35
CA TYR A 522 -16.95 -3.59 23.25
C TYR A 522 -15.85 -2.60 23.62
N ARG A 523 -15.20 -2.01 22.61
CA ARG A 523 -14.18 -0.99 22.83
C ARG A 523 -14.75 0.42 22.66
N PRO A 524 -14.67 1.30 23.66
CA PRO A 524 -15.22 2.66 23.61
C PRO A 524 -14.28 3.69 22.97
N ASP A 525 -13.19 3.25 22.33
CA ASP A 525 -12.22 4.15 21.71
C ASP A 525 -12.89 4.96 20.59
N GLN A 526 -12.54 6.24 20.49
CA GLN A 526 -13.05 7.15 19.48
C GLN A 526 -11.99 7.42 18.41
N ILE A 527 -12.44 7.65 17.18
CA ILE A 527 -11.57 8.10 16.08
C ILE A 527 -11.26 9.58 16.29
N ASP A 528 -9.99 9.96 16.19
CA ASP A 528 -9.58 11.35 16.23
C ASP A 528 -9.70 11.97 14.83
N ALA A 529 -10.64 12.90 14.66
CA ALA A 529 -10.88 13.64 13.43
C ALA A 529 -10.86 15.16 13.67
N GLN A 530 -10.05 15.62 14.62
CA GLN A 530 -9.98 17.05 14.97
C GLN A 530 -9.26 17.87 13.91
N TYR A 531 -9.53 19.18 13.90
CA TYR A 531 -8.83 20.15 13.03
C TYR A 531 -8.92 19.80 11.53
N ASN A 532 -10.03 19.22 11.08
CA ASN A 532 -10.30 19.06 9.65
C ASN A 532 -11.23 20.16 9.16
N TRP A 533 -11.18 20.44 7.86
CA TRP A 533 -12.17 21.26 7.19
C TRP A 533 -13.09 20.37 6.37
N TRP A 534 -14.39 20.43 6.64
CA TRP A 534 -15.38 19.48 6.11
C TRP A 534 -16.18 20.00 4.90
N GLY A 535 -15.86 21.21 4.42
CA GLY A 535 -16.59 21.93 3.36
C GLY A 535 -17.08 23.31 3.80
N ASP A 536 -17.64 24.08 2.87
CA ASP A 536 -18.06 25.47 3.11
C ASP A 536 -19.26 25.51 4.09
N THR A 537 -19.06 26.07 5.29
CA THR A 537 -20.11 26.28 6.29
C THR A 537 -20.94 27.55 6.03
N SER A 538 -20.59 28.33 5.02
CA SER A 538 -21.29 29.56 4.66
C SER A 538 -22.48 29.23 3.77
N SER A 539 -23.68 29.21 4.36
CA SER A 539 -24.84 29.69 3.61
C SER A 539 -24.50 31.10 3.12
N SER A 540 -24.64 31.33 1.82
CA SER A 540 -24.67 32.68 1.27
C SER A 540 -25.89 33.41 1.83
N SER A 541 -25.78 33.97 3.03
CA SER A 541 -26.67 35.03 3.48
C SER A 541 -26.23 36.29 2.75
N SER A 542 -26.78 36.43 1.54
CA SER A 542 -27.04 37.72 0.93
C SER A 542 -27.48 38.69 2.03
N SER A 543 -26.69 39.75 2.23
CA SER A 543 -27.08 40.93 2.98
C SER A 543 -28.31 41.56 2.34
N SER A 544 -29.49 41.04 2.66
CA SER A 544 -30.76 41.69 2.34
C SER A 544 -30.89 42.91 3.24
N SER A 545 -30.44 44.06 2.74
CA SER A 545 -30.78 45.37 3.26
C SER A 545 -32.30 45.52 3.21
N SER A 546 -32.94 45.44 4.37
CA SER A 546 -34.35 45.76 4.57
C SER A 546 -34.58 47.25 4.33
N SER A 547 -35.23 47.58 3.23
CA SER A 547 -35.97 48.84 3.09
C SER A 547 -37.45 48.54 3.28
N SER A 548 -38.04 49.24 4.25
CA SER A 548 -39.42 49.11 4.70
C SER A 548 -40.37 49.89 3.80
N SER A 549 -41.45 49.25 3.33
CA SER A 549 -42.70 49.95 2.98
C SER A 549 -43.92 49.02 2.99
N SER A 550 -44.72 49.17 4.06
CA SER A 550 -46.20 49.13 4.17
C SER A 550 -47.08 48.35 3.16
N LEU A 551 -47.79 47.31 3.68
CA LEU A 551 -49.26 46.98 3.65
C LEU A 551 -50.10 47.11 2.33
N PRO A 552 -51.30 46.46 2.21
CA PRO A 552 -51.75 45.10 2.60
C PRO A 552 -52.60 44.38 1.49
N THR A 553 -53.20 43.22 1.82
CA THR A 553 -54.33 42.44 1.19
C THR A 553 -53.95 41.08 0.56
N VAL A 554 -54.30 39.92 1.16
CA VAL A 554 -55.57 39.12 1.27
C VAL A 554 -55.77 38.10 0.12
N SER A 555 -56.07 36.85 0.54
CA SER A 555 -56.61 35.66 -0.16
C SER A 555 -55.60 34.76 -0.90
N SER A 556 -55.65 33.41 -0.90
CA SER A 556 -56.40 32.39 -0.14
C SER A 556 -55.99 31.00 -0.68
N LEU A 557 -55.94 29.98 0.19
CA LEU A 557 -56.03 28.51 -0.06
C LEU A 557 -54.81 27.84 -0.73
N SER A 558 -54.30 26.66 -0.32
CA SER A 558 -54.90 25.52 0.39
C SER A 558 -53.87 24.64 1.13
N ASN A 559 -54.32 24.05 2.25
CA ASN A 559 -53.62 23.21 3.22
C ASN A 559 -53.17 21.82 2.69
N ASN A 560 -52.08 21.23 3.25
CA ASN A 560 -52.22 20.23 4.31
C ASN A 560 -50.90 19.71 4.94
N GLN A 561 -50.88 19.82 6.28
CA GLN A 561 -50.31 18.93 7.30
C GLN A 561 -48.78 18.75 7.44
N LEU A 562 -48.19 19.69 8.20
CA LEU A 562 -47.00 19.49 9.02
C LEU A 562 -47.42 19.06 10.43
N LEU A 563 -46.88 17.94 10.94
CA LEU A 563 -46.96 17.56 12.34
C LEU A 563 -45.77 18.15 13.12
N LEU A 564 -46.11 18.72 14.27
CA LEU A 564 -45.27 19.47 15.20
C LEU A 564 -44.02 18.72 15.69
N MET A 565 -42.89 19.42 15.75
CA MET A 565 -41.94 19.27 16.86
C MET A 565 -41.58 20.64 17.46
N ASN A 566 -42.04 20.79 18.69
CA ASN A 566 -41.75 21.73 19.77
C ASN A 566 -40.70 22.82 19.56
N SER A 567 -41.17 24.06 19.75
CA SER A 567 -40.36 25.25 20.01
C SER A 567 -39.57 25.09 21.31
N VAL A 568 -38.24 25.18 21.23
CA VAL A 568 -37.42 25.56 22.38
C VAL A 568 -37.46 27.09 22.46
N LYS A 569 -37.96 27.60 23.59
CA LYS A 569 -37.97 29.01 23.96
C LYS A 569 -36.57 29.60 23.77
N SER A 570 -36.51 30.70 23.03
CA SER A 570 -35.35 31.57 22.89
C SER A 570 -34.90 32.09 24.26
N THR A 571 -33.89 31.45 24.84
CA THR A 571 -33.03 32.10 25.83
C THR A 571 -32.06 32.99 25.06
N ASN A 572 -32.15 34.29 25.30
CA ASN A 572 -31.13 35.26 24.88
C ASN A 572 -29.82 34.90 25.60
N ILE A 573 -29.00 34.08 24.95
CA ILE A 573 -27.62 33.86 25.33
C ILE A 573 -26.79 34.77 24.42
N THR A 574 -26.20 35.81 25.01
CA THR A 574 -25.09 36.55 24.40
C THR A 574 -23.89 35.60 24.33
N ILE A 575 -23.88 34.76 23.29
CA ILE A 575 -22.77 33.85 23.00
C ILE A 575 -21.66 34.69 22.37
N HIS A 576 -20.50 34.73 23.02
CA HIS A 576 -19.26 35.26 22.42
C HIS A 576 -19.07 34.65 21.02
N ASN A 577 -18.85 35.50 20.00
CA ASN A 577 -18.78 35.13 18.57
C ASN A 577 -17.93 33.87 18.27
N GLU A 578 -16.89 33.60 19.06
CA GLU A 578 -16.03 32.41 18.92
C GLU A 578 -16.75 31.09 19.22
N ASN A 579 -17.61 31.07 20.25
CA ASN A 579 -18.39 29.88 20.61
C ASN A 579 -19.45 29.56 19.55
N HIS A 580 -20.07 30.60 18.96
CA HIS A 580 -21.05 30.41 17.89
C HIS A 580 -20.40 29.82 16.62
N ASN A 581 -19.24 30.34 16.23
CA ASN A 581 -18.49 29.84 15.07
C ASN A 581 -18.02 28.39 15.26
N GLN A 582 -17.58 28.02 16.47
CA GLN A 582 -17.22 26.64 16.77
C GLN A 582 -18.43 25.70 16.68
N ILE A 583 -19.58 26.08 17.24
CA ILE A 583 -20.82 25.29 17.17
C ILE A 583 -21.24 25.09 15.71
N THR A 584 -21.22 26.14 14.89
CA THR A 584 -21.58 26.04 13.46
C THR A 584 -20.67 25.07 12.70
N SER A 585 -19.35 25.16 12.90
CA SER A 585 -18.40 24.26 12.26
C SER A 585 -18.57 22.80 12.70
N GLN A 586 -18.90 22.56 13.97
CA GLN A 586 -19.13 21.22 14.51
C GLN A 586 -20.44 20.61 14.02
N ASN A 587 -21.52 21.40 13.94
CA ASN A 587 -22.79 20.94 13.37
C ASN A 587 -22.63 20.56 11.90
N PHE A 588 -21.85 21.35 11.14
CA PHE A 588 -21.56 21.01 9.75
C PHE A 588 -20.71 19.74 9.62
N ALA A 589 -19.67 19.60 10.45
CA ALA A 589 -18.88 18.37 10.51
C ALA A 589 -19.76 17.15 10.83
N GLN A 590 -20.65 17.27 11.83
CA GLN A 590 -21.58 16.22 12.22
C GLN A 590 -22.47 15.78 11.05
N ASN A 591 -23.00 16.71 10.25
CA ASN A 591 -23.81 16.36 9.07
C ASN A 591 -23.02 15.68 7.93
N ARG A 592 -21.68 15.76 7.96
CA ARG A 592 -20.78 15.13 6.97
C ARG A 592 -20.16 13.84 7.47
N ILE A 593 -20.45 13.43 8.70
CA ILE A 593 -19.89 12.24 9.35
C ILE A 593 -21.06 11.30 9.70
N TYR A 594 -20.90 10.00 9.42
CA TYR A 594 -21.83 8.96 9.88
C TYR A 594 -21.16 8.12 10.96
N ASP A 595 -21.59 8.27 12.22
CA ASP A 595 -20.92 7.66 13.39
C ASP A 595 -21.89 7.12 14.46
N HIS A 596 -21.38 6.91 15.68
CA HIS A 596 -22.15 6.48 16.85
C HIS A 596 -23.42 7.29 17.13
N GLN A 597 -23.45 8.59 16.79
CA GLN A 597 -24.61 9.44 17.03
C GLN A 597 -25.78 9.09 16.11
N ASP A 598 -25.48 8.58 14.91
CA ASP A 598 -26.48 8.13 13.94
C ASP A 598 -26.88 6.67 14.20
N ASP A 599 -25.91 5.82 14.59
CA ASP A 599 -26.13 4.41 14.91
C ASP A 599 -25.24 3.96 16.10
N LEU A 600 -25.88 3.51 17.18
CA LEU A 600 -25.22 3.11 18.44
C LEU A 600 -24.20 1.98 18.29
N TYR A 601 -24.23 1.23 17.17
CA TYR A 601 -23.27 0.16 16.87
C TYR A 601 -22.00 0.67 16.23
N LEU A 602 -21.92 1.95 15.86
CA LEU A 602 -20.75 2.52 15.19
C LEU A 602 -19.73 3.13 16.15
N ILE A 603 -18.51 3.27 15.67
CA ILE A 603 -17.42 3.91 16.41
C ILE A 603 -17.68 5.43 16.45
N LYS A 604 -17.52 6.02 17.63
CA LYS A 604 -17.65 7.47 17.84
C LYS A 604 -16.50 8.22 17.19
N VAL A 605 -16.78 9.38 16.59
CA VAL A 605 -15.77 10.28 16.02
C VAL A 605 -15.63 11.54 16.88
N ASN A 606 -14.39 11.96 17.12
CA ASN A 606 -14.07 13.23 17.73
C ASN A 606 -13.68 14.26 16.66
N TYR A 607 -14.63 15.09 16.27
CA TYR A 607 -14.48 16.17 15.30
C TYR A 607 -14.40 17.57 15.97
N ALA A 608 -13.91 17.63 17.22
CA ALA A 608 -13.69 18.89 17.91
C ALA A 608 -12.71 19.80 17.15
N ASN A 609 -12.86 21.11 17.34
CA ASN A 609 -12.03 22.13 16.67
C ASN A 609 -12.02 22.00 15.13
N SER A 610 -13.13 21.54 14.53
CA SER A 610 -13.32 21.58 13.08
C SER A 610 -13.16 23.01 12.57
N TYR A 611 -12.51 23.16 11.41
CA TYR A 611 -12.25 24.48 10.86
C TYR A 611 -13.52 25.08 10.24
N LEU A 612 -13.76 26.36 10.52
CA LEU A 612 -14.85 27.12 9.93
C LEU A 612 -14.60 27.43 8.44
N SER A 613 -13.37 27.81 8.12
CA SER A 613 -12.96 28.20 6.77
C SER A 613 -11.82 27.32 6.25
N ASN A 614 -11.75 27.24 4.92
CA ASN A 614 -10.64 26.59 4.22
C ASN A 614 -9.28 27.26 4.48
N SER A 615 -9.25 28.54 4.87
CA SER A 615 -8.01 29.27 5.16
C SER A 615 -7.16 28.64 6.25
N SER A 616 -7.77 27.90 7.18
CA SER A 616 -7.04 27.23 8.26
C SER A 616 -6.30 25.98 7.80
N THR A 617 -6.73 25.36 6.69
CA THR A 617 -6.03 24.23 6.06
C THR A 617 -5.10 24.67 4.93
N LEU A 618 -5.53 25.66 4.14
CA LEU A 618 -4.80 26.17 2.97
C LEU A 618 -3.83 27.32 3.30
N GLY A 619 -3.89 27.88 4.51
CA GLY A 619 -3.06 29.01 4.93
C GLY A 619 -3.27 30.25 4.07
N GLN A 620 -2.16 30.84 3.61
CA GLN A 620 -2.16 31.99 2.69
C GLN A 620 -2.66 31.63 1.27
N GLY A 621 -2.73 30.34 0.94
CA GLY A 621 -3.15 29.81 -0.36
C GLY A 621 -4.64 29.51 -0.47
N ILE A 622 -5.54 30.32 0.08
CA ILE A 622 -7.00 30.11 0.03
C ILE A 622 -7.52 29.89 -1.40
N TYR A 623 -6.85 30.50 -2.38
CA TYR A 623 -7.18 30.43 -3.80
C TYR A 623 -6.45 29.31 -4.54
N CYS A 624 -5.57 28.58 -3.86
CA CYS A 624 -4.85 27.45 -4.44
C CYS A 624 -5.63 26.15 -4.22
N PRO A 625 -5.46 25.17 -5.11
CA PRO A 625 -5.91 23.81 -4.80
C PRO A 625 -5.25 23.30 -3.51
N PRO A 626 -5.88 22.37 -2.78
CA PRO A 626 -5.29 21.83 -1.56
C PRO A 626 -3.90 21.24 -1.80
N ASN A 627 -2.98 21.43 -0.86
CA ASN A 627 -1.59 20.98 -0.92
C ASN A 627 -0.71 21.62 -1.99
N TRP A 628 -1.21 22.64 -2.69
CA TRP A 628 -0.40 23.50 -3.53
C TRP A 628 0.17 24.65 -2.72
N ASP A 629 1.41 25.00 -3.00
CA ASP A 629 2.09 26.06 -2.29
C ASP A 629 1.88 27.42 -2.97
N PHE A 630 1.45 28.39 -2.18
CA PHE A 630 1.17 29.75 -2.64
C PHE A 630 2.43 30.62 -2.56
N TYR A 631 2.78 31.27 -3.66
CA TYR A 631 3.88 32.22 -3.71
C TYR A 631 3.60 33.30 -4.79
N GLU A 632 3.72 34.58 -4.43
CA GLU A 632 3.55 35.72 -5.35
C GLU A 632 2.26 35.71 -6.21
N PHE A 633 1.12 35.38 -5.58
CA PHE A 633 -0.19 35.27 -6.25
C PHE A 633 -0.28 34.14 -7.28
N ASN A 634 0.65 33.17 -7.23
CA ASN A 634 0.61 31.96 -8.02
C ASN A 634 0.59 30.74 -7.08
N CYS A 635 0.04 29.64 -7.56
CA CYS A 635 0.00 28.36 -6.87
C CYS A 635 0.92 27.40 -7.61
N PHE A 636 1.80 26.72 -6.89
CA PHE A 636 2.77 25.80 -7.47
C PHE A 636 2.62 24.39 -6.91
N TYR A 637 2.91 23.42 -7.76
CA TYR A 637 3.01 22.01 -7.38
C TYR A 637 4.11 21.33 -8.18
N TYR A 638 4.84 20.44 -7.53
CA TYR A 638 5.88 19.62 -8.17
C TYR A 638 5.32 18.26 -8.52
N PHE A 639 5.54 17.85 -9.76
CA PHE A 639 5.18 16.55 -10.27
C PHE A 639 6.47 15.74 -10.44
N GLY A 640 6.55 14.61 -9.74
CA GLY A 640 7.68 13.67 -9.87
C GLY A 640 7.63 12.82 -11.14
N ALA A 641 6.60 12.97 -11.99
CA ALA A 641 6.44 12.19 -13.21
C ALA A 641 7.59 12.44 -14.21
N PRO A 642 8.26 11.39 -14.73
CA PRO A 642 9.34 11.54 -15.68
C PRO A 642 8.79 11.87 -17.08
N MET A 643 8.80 13.15 -17.44
CA MET A 643 8.30 13.67 -18.71
C MET A 643 9.36 14.50 -19.45
N THR A 644 9.27 14.51 -20.78
CA THR A 644 9.99 15.49 -21.60
C THR A 644 9.45 16.89 -21.36
N HIS A 645 10.21 17.93 -21.73
CA HIS A 645 9.76 19.31 -21.52
C HIS A 645 8.40 19.61 -22.19
N GLN A 646 8.21 19.11 -23.41
CA GLN A 646 6.95 19.29 -24.13
C GLN A 646 5.80 18.55 -23.44
N GLU A 647 6.00 17.27 -23.09
CA GLU A 647 4.99 16.49 -22.36
C GLU A 647 4.62 17.13 -21.01
N ALA A 648 5.59 17.69 -20.28
CA ALA A 648 5.36 18.39 -19.02
C ALA A 648 4.51 19.65 -19.20
N ASN A 649 4.80 20.44 -20.24
CA ASN A 649 3.99 21.61 -20.59
C ASN A 649 2.56 21.22 -20.95
N ASP A 650 2.40 20.21 -21.81
CA ASP A 650 1.09 19.70 -22.22
C ASP A 650 0.31 19.15 -21.02
N PHE A 651 0.98 18.45 -20.10
CA PHE A 651 0.38 17.97 -18.86
C PHE A 651 -0.14 19.12 -17.96
N CYS A 652 0.66 20.18 -17.79
CA CYS A 652 0.21 21.34 -17.01
C CYS A 652 -1.03 22.00 -17.65
N LEU A 653 -1.09 22.07 -18.97
CA LEU A 653 -2.23 22.62 -19.69
C LEU A 653 -3.48 21.73 -19.62
N SER A 654 -3.31 20.42 -19.84
CA SER A 654 -4.44 19.49 -20.05
C SER A 654 -4.95 18.80 -18.79
N GLU A 655 -4.05 18.36 -17.90
CA GLU A 655 -4.42 17.59 -16.69
C GLU A 655 -4.60 18.50 -15.49
N VAL A 656 -3.89 19.62 -15.49
CA VAL A 656 -3.85 20.50 -14.34
C VAL A 656 -4.68 21.76 -14.59
N ASP A 657 -4.92 22.20 -15.82
CA ASP A 657 -5.49 23.52 -16.15
C ASP A 657 -4.64 24.66 -15.56
N GLY A 658 -3.35 24.63 -15.90
CA GLY A 658 -2.33 25.59 -15.53
C GLY A 658 -1.28 25.71 -16.63
N ILE A 659 -0.10 26.23 -16.29
CA ILE A 659 1.02 26.33 -17.22
C ILE A 659 2.30 25.82 -16.55
N LEU A 660 3.34 25.54 -17.34
CA LEU A 660 4.65 25.21 -16.78
C LEU A 660 5.14 26.38 -15.88
N ALA A 661 5.75 26.08 -14.74
CA ALA A 661 6.09 27.09 -13.76
C ALA A 661 7.16 28.05 -14.30
N THR A 662 6.83 29.33 -14.31
CA THR A 662 7.74 30.39 -14.78
C THR A 662 8.78 30.73 -13.73
N SER A 663 10.04 30.72 -14.13
CA SER A 663 11.19 30.87 -13.25
C SER A 663 11.52 32.32 -12.86
N GLN A 664 10.89 33.31 -13.51
CA GLN A 664 11.20 34.74 -13.36
C GLN A 664 11.23 35.16 -11.88
N ASP A 665 12.42 35.52 -11.40
CA ASP A 665 12.75 35.92 -10.01
C ASP A 665 12.40 34.91 -8.90
N ARG A 666 12.09 33.65 -9.27
CA ARG A 666 11.62 32.59 -8.35
C ARG A 666 12.58 31.40 -8.21
N THR A 667 13.77 31.49 -8.78
CA THR A 667 14.72 30.37 -8.85
C THR A 667 15.13 29.87 -7.47
N ASP A 668 15.42 30.78 -6.52
CA ASP A 668 15.81 30.38 -5.16
C ASP A 668 14.68 29.65 -4.43
N TRP A 669 13.45 30.14 -4.56
CA TRP A 669 12.28 29.54 -3.93
C TRP A 669 11.95 28.16 -4.52
N LEU A 670 11.90 28.04 -5.85
CA LEU A 670 11.67 26.77 -6.54
C LEU A 670 12.76 25.74 -6.21
N GLY A 671 14.02 26.17 -6.12
CA GLY A 671 15.14 25.32 -5.72
C GLY A 671 15.00 24.80 -4.30
N LYS A 672 14.57 25.66 -3.37
CA LYS A 672 14.27 25.27 -1.98
C LYS A 672 13.13 24.24 -1.92
N MET A 673 12.02 24.49 -2.64
CA MET A 673 10.88 23.58 -2.67
C MET A 673 11.22 22.22 -3.26
N LEU A 674 12.04 22.19 -4.33
CA LEU A 674 12.54 20.94 -4.90
C LEU A 674 13.33 20.11 -3.88
N GLY A 675 14.09 20.76 -3.00
CA GLY A 675 14.81 20.10 -1.90
C GLY A 675 13.89 19.57 -0.80
N GLU A 676 12.86 20.34 -0.42
CA GLU A 676 11.92 19.95 0.65
C GLU A 676 10.95 18.85 0.23
N TRP A 677 10.58 18.79 -1.06
CA TRP A 677 9.52 17.89 -1.54
C TRP A 677 10.04 16.54 -2.03
N GLN A 678 11.36 16.33 -2.06
CA GLN A 678 11.94 15.02 -2.36
C GLN A 678 12.36 14.29 -1.08
N HIS A 679 11.75 13.11 -0.84
CA HIS A 679 12.01 12.28 0.34
C HIS A 679 13.46 11.74 0.38
N ASN A 680 14.13 11.69 -0.77
CA ASN A 680 15.55 11.36 -0.89
C ASN A 680 16.41 12.54 -1.40
N TYR A 681 16.12 13.77 -0.95
CA TYR A 681 17.08 14.87 -1.08
C TYR A 681 18.23 14.60 -0.09
N ASP A 682 19.10 13.66 -0.46
CA ASP A 682 20.12 13.11 0.42
C ASP A 682 21.10 14.20 0.85
N TRP A 683 21.12 14.50 2.15
CA TRP A 683 21.93 15.54 2.76
C TRP A 683 23.44 15.26 2.66
N ILE A 684 23.84 13.99 2.51
CA ILE A 684 25.24 13.57 2.28
C ILE A 684 25.68 13.93 0.86
N ASN A 685 24.72 13.95 -0.07
CA ASN A 685 24.87 14.31 -1.47
C ASN A 685 24.67 15.81 -1.73
N ARG A 686 24.90 16.67 -0.73
CA ARG A 686 24.99 18.14 -0.92
C ARG A 686 26.03 18.55 -1.98
N TYR A 687 26.90 17.60 -2.36
CA TYR A 687 27.91 17.72 -3.42
C TYR A 687 27.64 16.87 -4.67
N THR A 688 26.53 16.13 -4.79
CA THR A 688 26.15 15.44 -6.03
C THR A 688 24.90 16.07 -6.67
N TRP A 689 25.09 16.51 -7.90
CA TRP A 689 24.34 17.57 -8.58
C TRP A 689 23.19 17.00 -9.42
N VAL A 690 22.27 16.23 -8.81
CA VAL A 690 21.45 15.28 -9.59
C VAL A 690 20.01 15.73 -9.85
N THR A 691 19.29 16.25 -8.86
CA THR A 691 17.85 16.55 -9.03
C THR A 691 17.61 17.79 -9.89
N ARG A 692 16.85 17.61 -10.97
CA ARG A 692 16.42 18.66 -11.88
C ARG A 692 14.91 18.66 -12.00
N ALA A 693 14.33 19.82 -12.26
CA ALA A 693 12.93 19.94 -12.62
C ALA A 693 12.74 20.88 -13.82
N TRP A 694 11.80 20.57 -14.72
CA TRP A 694 11.44 21.49 -15.80
C TRP A 694 10.73 22.72 -15.25
N VAL A 695 11.12 23.88 -15.79
CA VAL A 695 10.55 25.21 -15.53
C VAL A 695 10.55 26.00 -16.82
N ASP A 696 9.59 26.91 -16.97
CA ASP A 696 9.54 27.84 -18.09
C ASP A 696 10.39 29.08 -17.80
N SER A 697 11.13 29.57 -18.79
CA SER A 697 12.05 30.71 -18.62
C SER A 697 12.30 31.44 -19.92
N ASP A 698 12.43 32.77 -19.83
CA ASP A 698 12.82 33.63 -20.95
C ASP A 698 14.29 33.45 -21.40
N ALA A 699 15.06 32.65 -20.67
CA ALA A 699 16.44 32.32 -21.02
C ALA A 699 16.48 31.58 -22.37
N GLN A 700 17.00 32.24 -23.41
CA GLN A 700 17.07 31.68 -24.75
C GLN A 700 18.20 30.66 -24.86
N PHE A 701 17.85 29.38 -24.88
CA PHE A 701 18.74 28.29 -25.25
C PHE A 701 18.26 27.68 -26.57
N PRO A 702 18.95 27.90 -27.71
CA PRO A 702 18.43 27.51 -29.03
C PRO A 702 18.17 26.01 -29.22
N THR A 703 18.85 25.16 -28.45
CA THR A 703 18.84 23.69 -28.60
C THR A 703 18.53 22.95 -27.30
N HIS A 704 18.29 23.67 -26.21
CA HIS A 704 18.10 23.11 -24.87
C HIS A 704 16.88 23.74 -24.21
N CYS A 705 16.31 23.03 -23.25
CA CYS A 705 15.21 23.50 -22.44
C CYS A 705 15.71 23.88 -21.04
N THR A 706 14.98 24.75 -20.36
CA THR A 706 15.42 25.28 -19.07
C THR A 706 15.01 24.33 -17.94
N VAL A 707 15.98 23.98 -17.09
CA VAL A 707 15.71 23.28 -15.83
C VAL A 707 16.17 24.10 -14.65
N ILE A 708 15.55 23.84 -13.51
CA ILE A 708 16.05 24.30 -12.23
C ILE A 708 16.84 23.20 -11.52
N ARG A 709 18.00 23.60 -10.96
CA ARG A 709 18.87 22.75 -10.14
C ARG A 709 19.50 23.57 -9.04
N ASN A 710 19.25 23.21 -7.78
CA ASN A 710 19.82 23.87 -6.58
C ASN A 710 19.71 25.40 -6.59
N GLY A 711 18.60 25.96 -7.08
CA GLY A 711 18.38 27.42 -7.14
C GLY A 711 18.92 28.11 -8.40
N TRP A 712 19.51 27.37 -9.34
CA TRP A 712 20.07 27.90 -10.59
C TRP A 712 19.34 27.36 -11.81
N LEU A 713 19.31 28.15 -12.89
CA LEU A 713 18.85 27.71 -14.21
C LEU A 713 20.00 27.08 -14.99
N GLU A 714 19.75 25.93 -15.61
CA GLU A 714 20.72 25.19 -16.44
C GLU A 714 20.04 24.82 -17.78
N PRO A 715 20.75 24.89 -18.93
CA PRO A 715 20.27 24.31 -20.17
C PRO A 715 20.35 22.77 -20.10
N TYR A 716 19.27 22.07 -20.44
CA TYR A 716 19.21 20.61 -20.43
C TYR A 716 18.51 20.06 -21.68
N PRO A 717 18.87 18.87 -22.19
CA PRO A 717 18.26 18.34 -23.42
C PRO A 717 16.76 18.08 -23.22
N CYS A 718 15.92 18.72 -24.05
CA CYS A 718 14.46 18.72 -23.92
C CYS A 718 13.83 17.31 -23.97
N ASN A 719 14.52 16.35 -24.57
CA ASN A 719 14.09 14.96 -24.72
C ASN A 719 14.34 14.08 -23.49
N LYS A 720 15.00 14.61 -22.45
CA LYS A 720 15.19 13.90 -21.19
C LYS A 720 13.89 13.89 -20.40
N LYS A 721 13.67 12.80 -19.66
CA LYS A 721 12.47 12.62 -18.84
C LYS A 721 12.82 12.88 -17.38
N ILE A 722 12.29 13.94 -16.80
CA ILE A 722 12.49 14.35 -15.40
C ILE A 722 11.18 14.96 -14.85
N GLY A 723 11.14 15.20 -13.54
CA GLY A 723 10.03 15.90 -12.89
C GLY A 723 9.93 17.37 -13.30
N PHE A 724 8.85 18.04 -12.90
CA PHE A 724 8.55 19.41 -13.34
C PHE A 724 7.64 20.15 -12.36
N PHE A 725 7.57 21.47 -12.48
CA PHE A 725 6.65 22.31 -11.73
C PHE A 725 5.54 22.84 -12.64
N CYS A 726 4.29 22.75 -12.19
CA CYS A 726 3.20 23.53 -12.79
C CYS A 726 2.87 24.74 -11.91
N GLN A 727 2.33 25.78 -12.55
CA GLN A 727 1.79 26.95 -11.88
C GLN A 727 0.34 27.22 -12.31
N LYS A 728 -0.45 27.72 -11.37
CA LYS A 728 -1.77 28.32 -11.61
C LYS A 728 -1.79 29.76 -11.13
N ILE A 729 -2.50 30.63 -11.85
CA ILE A 729 -2.75 32.00 -11.42
C ILE A 729 -3.83 31.96 -10.33
N SER A 730 -3.54 32.52 -9.16
CA SER A 730 -4.55 32.68 -8.11
C SER A 730 -5.67 33.60 -8.59
N ALA A 731 -6.93 33.24 -8.30
CA ALA A 731 -8.12 34.04 -8.66
C ALA A 731 -8.07 35.50 -8.16
N SER A 732 -7.27 35.79 -7.13
CA SER A 732 -6.97 37.15 -6.65
C SER A 732 -6.35 38.06 -7.72
N LYS A 733 -5.45 37.53 -8.57
CA LYS A 733 -4.83 38.29 -9.67
C LYS A 733 -5.82 38.58 -10.80
N THR A 734 -6.80 37.70 -11.00
CA THR A 734 -7.87 37.87 -12.00
C THR A 734 -8.85 38.97 -11.59
N LEU A 735 -9.17 39.10 -10.30
CA LEU A 735 -9.96 40.20 -9.75
C LEU A 735 -9.21 41.55 -9.75
N LEU A 736 -7.90 41.56 -9.52
CA LEU A 736 -7.07 42.77 -9.66
C LEU A 736 -6.95 43.21 -11.13
N LYS A 737 -6.91 42.27 -12.08
CA LYS A 737 -6.96 42.56 -13.52
C LYS A 737 -8.33 43.07 -13.99
N GLN A 738 -9.44 42.70 -13.34
CA GLN A 738 -10.77 43.24 -13.67
C GLN A 738 -10.92 44.73 -13.32
N ASN A 739 -10.06 45.29 -12.47
CA ASN A 739 -10.03 46.73 -12.19
C ASN A 739 -9.08 47.52 -13.11
N VAL A 740 -8.39 46.85 -14.05
CA VAL A 740 -7.51 47.50 -15.04
C VAL A 740 -7.62 46.77 -16.38
N TYR A 741 -8.69 47.06 -17.14
CA TYR A 741 -8.68 46.89 -18.60
C TYR A 741 -9.44 48.04 -19.28
N PRO A 742 -8.87 48.69 -20.31
CA PRO A 742 -9.70 49.06 -21.45
C PRO A 742 -10.05 47.77 -22.19
N VAL A 743 -11.34 47.65 -22.52
CA VAL A 743 -11.97 46.53 -23.23
C VAL A 743 -11.19 46.17 -24.50
N CYS A 744 -10.79 44.90 -24.63
CA CYS A 744 -10.53 44.27 -25.92
C CYS A 744 -11.53 43.11 -26.09
N LEU A 745 -12.55 43.35 -26.91
CA LEU A 745 -13.47 42.36 -27.44
C LEU A 745 -12.73 41.48 -28.45
N ILE A 746 -12.56 40.20 -28.16
CA ILE A 746 -12.24 39.19 -29.17
C ILE A 746 -13.55 38.46 -29.48
N GLY A 747 -14.04 38.67 -30.70
CA GLY A 747 -15.26 38.08 -31.22
C GLY A 747 -15.11 36.58 -31.50
N CYS A 748 -16.09 35.80 -31.05
CA CYS A 748 -16.34 34.47 -31.57
C CYS A 748 -16.89 34.61 -33.00
N LYS A 749 -16.13 34.15 -33.99
CA LYS A 749 -16.66 33.85 -35.32
C LYS A 749 -17.09 32.38 -35.32
N ASN A 750 -18.40 32.16 -35.30
CA ASN A 750 -19.01 30.94 -35.82
C ASN A 750 -18.96 31.03 -37.35
N GLU A 751 -18.48 29.98 -38.02
CA GLU A 751 -18.80 29.72 -39.42
C GLU A 751 -19.25 28.26 -39.55
N GLU A 752 -20.33 28.11 -40.32
CA GLU A 752 -21.04 26.89 -40.71
C GLU A 752 -20.20 25.93 -41.56
#